data_AF-A0A6I9PHC0-F1
#
_entry.id   AF-A0A6I9PHC0-F1
#
_cell.length_a   1.000
_cell.length_b   1.000
_cell.length_c   1.000
_cell.angle_alpha   90.00
_cell.angle_beta   90.00
_cell.angle_gamma   90.00
#
_symmetry.space_group_name_H-M   'P 1'
#
loop_
_entity.id
_entity.type
_entity.pdbx_description
1 polymer ?
#
loop_
_entity_poly.entity_id
_entity_poly.type
_entity_poly.pdbx_seq_one_letter_code
_entity_poly.pdbx_strand_id
1 'polypeptide(L)'
;ADVISFDGLGVISYRFRSKKIKIVKDLISLKFRTTAGAGVLLHGEGQQGDYISLELRRARLQLSLNLGSDQCGSIQGHTSVTSGSLLDDDHWHSVVIERYRRNVNFTLDHHTQQFRTNGEFDHLDLDHEISFGGHPVSAKPSSGGVDNFVGCMEGITYNGDNITNLVRRKKVDTSSFRNLTFSCAEANSFSVFFNSTSFLRLPGQTDSDTLSVSLSFRTWNPNGLLMFTALADGWVEVGLTEGKVTVYMNVTQKKNMRIDISSGSGLNDGQWHSVHLNALENYAMLTVDGDEASTVRTAIPIQIQTGGTYHFGGNVLHGNTRSLQRSFQGCMQMIHIDDHLADLRAVEQGLIGTFENVSLDMCAIIDRCVPNYCEHDGRCSQTWDTFSCNCSGTGYTGATCHTSMYQQSCEEYQHQGKSSGSFWIDPDGSGSIAPFRVHCDMTEGKVWTMLKNNLSPQTSVTSSEQEGKAVLQITYNVTDEQLLSVSSSAEYCEQYVGYACRMSRLLNTPDGAPYTWWVGRANERHSYWGGSGPGIQKCSCGIEHNCTDAKHYCNCDADLRSWREDSGLLVYKDHLPVSQVVVGDTSRAGSEAKLTVGPLKCQGDWSFWNAASFSSPASSLRFPSFRGETSTDISFYFKTSSTRGVFLENLGTTSFLHIELRGVCVCLFV
;
A
#
# COMPACT_ATOMS: atom_id res chain seq x y z
N ALA A 1 2.08 -34.65 -14.51
CA ALA A 1 2.20 -33.20 -14.26
C ALA A 1 2.84 -32.58 -15.49
N ASP A 2 2.24 -31.51 -16.04
CA ASP A 2 2.75 -30.79 -17.20
C ASP A 2 3.60 -29.61 -16.71
N VAL A 3 4.84 -29.90 -16.30
CA VAL A 3 5.81 -28.93 -15.79
C VAL A 3 6.81 -28.58 -16.88
N ILE A 4 7.32 -27.35 -16.93
CA ILE A 4 8.42 -26.90 -17.80
C ILE A 4 9.51 -26.30 -16.91
N SER A 5 10.77 -26.70 -17.14
CA SER A 5 11.92 -26.12 -16.44
C SER A 5 12.54 -24.97 -17.24
N PHE A 6 12.92 -23.90 -16.55
CA PHE A 6 13.57 -22.72 -17.07
C PHE A 6 14.94 -22.54 -16.41
N ASP A 7 15.97 -22.36 -17.23
CA ASP A 7 17.37 -22.25 -16.83
C ASP A 7 17.90 -20.81 -16.89
N GLY A 8 17.02 -19.82 -17.05
CA GLY A 8 17.37 -18.42 -17.31
C GLY A 8 17.71 -18.10 -18.76
N LEU A 9 17.72 -19.08 -19.67
CA LEU A 9 17.94 -18.88 -21.11
C LEU A 9 16.68 -19.18 -21.92
N GLY A 10 15.92 -20.21 -21.53
CA GLY A 10 14.69 -20.62 -22.21
C GLY A 10 13.57 -19.60 -22.05
N VAL A 11 12.92 -19.23 -23.16
CA VAL A 11 11.76 -18.34 -23.21
C VAL A 11 10.71 -18.95 -24.14
N ILE A 12 9.45 -18.96 -23.72
CA ILE A 12 8.33 -19.42 -24.53
C ILE A 12 7.67 -18.20 -25.17
N SER A 13 7.66 -18.11 -26.50
CA SER A 13 7.02 -16.99 -27.22
C SER A 13 5.72 -17.43 -27.88
N TYR A 14 4.59 -16.98 -27.33
CA TYR A 14 3.25 -17.25 -27.86
C TYR A 14 2.78 -16.14 -28.80
N ARG A 15 2.62 -16.46 -30.08
CA ARG A 15 2.14 -15.52 -31.10
C ARG A 15 0.64 -15.62 -31.31
N PHE A 16 -0.04 -14.47 -31.33
CA PHE A 16 -1.47 -14.39 -31.55
C PHE A 16 -1.85 -14.70 -33.01
N ARG A 17 -3.02 -15.29 -33.21
CA ARG A 17 -3.52 -15.62 -34.56
C ARG A 17 -3.90 -14.39 -35.39
N SER A 18 -4.24 -13.27 -34.75
CA SER A 18 -4.55 -11.98 -35.39
C SER A 18 -3.53 -10.92 -35.01
N LYS A 19 -3.11 -10.11 -35.98
CA LYS A 19 -2.05 -9.10 -35.85
C LYS A 19 -2.45 -7.80 -35.13
N LYS A 20 -3.72 -7.63 -34.78
CA LYS A 20 -4.25 -6.47 -34.05
C LYS A 20 -5.40 -6.93 -33.17
N ILE A 21 -5.12 -7.20 -31.90
CA ILE A 21 -6.15 -7.54 -30.93
C ILE A 21 -6.12 -6.44 -29.88
N LYS A 22 -7.12 -5.56 -29.90
CA LYS A 22 -7.40 -4.69 -28.76
C LYS A 22 -8.09 -5.54 -27.70
N ILE A 23 -7.33 -5.97 -26.70
CA ILE A 23 -7.84 -6.91 -25.71
C ILE A 23 -8.53 -6.12 -24.62
N VAL A 24 -9.81 -6.43 -24.35
CA VAL A 24 -10.59 -5.79 -23.27
C VAL A 24 -10.64 -6.67 -22.03
N LYS A 25 -10.43 -7.98 -22.19
CA LYS A 25 -10.44 -8.97 -21.12
C LYS A 25 -9.22 -9.88 -21.23
N ASP A 26 -8.46 -9.98 -20.15
CA ASP A 26 -7.36 -10.94 -20.03
C ASP A 26 -7.64 -11.91 -18.88
N LEU A 27 -7.37 -13.20 -19.12
CA LEU A 27 -7.32 -14.24 -18.09
C LEU A 27 -6.00 -14.99 -18.26
N ILE A 28 -5.08 -14.79 -17.32
CA ILE A 28 -3.76 -15.41 -17.31
C ILE A 28 -3.64 -16.22 -16.04
N SER A 29 -3.23 -17.49 -16.16
CA SER A 29 -2.94 -18.33 -15.00
C SER A 29 -1.63 -19.08 -15.20
N LEU A 30 -0.83 -19.19 -14.14
CA LEU A 30 0.35 -20.06 -14.11
C LEU A 30 0.64 -20.45 -12.67
N LYS A 31 1.37 -21.53 -12.48
CA LYS A 31 2.06 -21.80 -11.22
C LYS A 31 3.55 -21.79 -11.43
N PHE A 32 4.30 -21.37 -10.44
CA PHE A 32 5.76 -21.33 -10.49
C PHE A 32 6.39 -21.85 -9.19
N ARG A 33 7.63 -22.33 -9.29
CA ARG A 33 8.49 -22.75 -8.20
C ARG A 33 9.92 -22.28 -8.49
N THR A 34 10.57 -21.62 -7.54
CA THR A 34 11.93 -21.08 -7.72
C THR A 34 12.67 -20.86 -6.39
N THR A 35 14.00 -20.82 -6.45
CA THR A 35 14.89 -20.35 -5.39
C THR A 35 15.56 -19.01 -5.73
N ALA A 36 15.29 -18.46 -6.92
CA ALA A 36 15.81 -17.17 -7.34
C ALA A 36 14.94 -16.04 -6.78
N GLY A 37 15.56 -15.00 -6.22
CA GLY A 37 14.85 -13.82 -5.73
C GLY A 37 14.39 -12.85 -6.82
N ALA A 38 14.78 -13.07 -8.07
CA ALA A 38 14.40 -12.23 -9.21
C ALA A 38 14.20 -13.05 -10.48
N GLY A 39 13.33 -12.58 -11.37
CA GLY A 39 13.11 -13.20 -12.68
C GLY A 39 11.81 -12.76 -13.37
N VAL A 40 11.80 -12.69 -14.70
CA VAL A 40 10.59 -12.36 -15.48
C VAL A 40 9.74 -13.60 -15.73
N LEU A 41 8.53 -13.66 -15.15
CA LEU A 41 7.63 -14.79 -15.33
C LEU A 41 6.83 -14.68 -16.64
N LEU A 42 6.28 -13.49 -16.92
CA LEU A 42 5.58 -13.21 -18.17
C LEU A 42 5.85 -11.78 -18.61
N HIS A 43 5.89 -11.55 -19.92
CA HIS A 43 6.03 -10.22 -20.48
C HIS A 43 5.34 -10.12 -21.83
N GLY A 44 4.69 -9.01 -22.11
CA GLY A 44 4.19 -8.66 -23.43
C GLY A 44 4.23 -7.15 -23.59
N GLU A 45 4.74 -6.68 -24.72
CA GLU A 45 4.88 -5.26 -25.04
C GLU A 45 4.48 -5.04 -26.50
N GLY A 46 3.62 -4.04 -26.74
CA GLY A 46 3.25 -3.57 -28.07
C GLY A 46 4.04 -2.35 -28.51
N GLN A 47 4.10 -2.12 -29.82
CA GLN A 47 4.81 -0.99 -30.44
C GLN A 47 4.34 0.40 -29.97
N GLN A 48 3.13 0.49 -29.41
CA GLN A 48 2.57 1.74 -28.87
C GLN A 48 2.97 2.00 -27.41
N GLY A 49 3.76 1.10 -26.79
CA GLY A 49 4.21 1.21 -25.40
C GLY A 49 3.23 0.62 -24.37
N ASP A 50 2.15 -0.01 -24.83
CA ASP A 50 1.27 -0.85 -24.03
C ASP A 50 2.04 -2.10 -23.60
N TYR A 51 1.93 -2.48 -22.33
CA TYR A 51 2.58 -3.69 -21.87
C TYR A 51 1.91 -4.31 -20.64
N ILE A 52 2.20 -5.59 -20.44
CA ILE A 52 1.92 -6.33 -19.22
C ILE A 52 3.16 -7.16 -18.86
N SER A 53 3.62 -7.03 -17.63
CA SER A 53 4.79 -7.76 -17.13
C SER A 53 4.50 -8.31 -15.73
N LEU A 54 4.82 -9.58 -15.51
CA LEU A 54 4.81 -10.20 -14.18
C LEU A 54 6.23 -10.63 -13.86
N GLU A 55 6.78 -10.03 -12.81
CA GLU A 55 8.18 -10.19 -12.45
C GLU A 55 8.31 -10.56 -10.99
N LEU A 56 9.23 -11.47 -10.69
CA LEU A 56 9.72 -11.67 -9.34
C LEU A 56 10.82 -10.63 -9.09
N ARG A 57 10.67 -9.83 -8.04
CA ARG A 57 11.64 -8.82 -7.60
C ARG A 57 11.77 -8.90 -6.09
N ARG A 58 12.97 -9.22 -5.61
CA ARG A 58 13.27 -9.42 -4.18
C ARG A 58 12.31 -10.42 -3.52
N ALA A 59 12.09 -11.56 -4.18
CA ALA A 59 11.17 -12.62 -3.77
C ALA A 59 9.70 -12.18 -3.60
N ARG A 60 9.30 -11.08 -4.24
CA ARG A 60 7.91 -10.59 -4.32
C ARG A 60 7.46 -10.53 -5.76
N LEU A 61 6.19 -10.83 -6.05
CA LEU A 61 5.66 -10.67 -7.39
C LEU A 61 5.23 -9.23 -7.61
N GLN A 62 5.68 -8.64 -8.71
CA GLN A 62 5.29 -7.33 -9.19
C GLN A 62 4.57 -7.48 -10.53
N LEU A 63 3.30 -7.07 -10.57
CA LEU A 63 2.51 -6.95 -11.79
C LEU A 63 2.55 -5.49 -12.27
N SER A 64 3.11 -5.29 -13.46
CA SER A 64 3.22 -3.99 -14.10
C SER A 64 2.39 -3.97 -15.39
N LEU A 65 1.55 -2.95 -15.55
CA LEU A 65 0.62 -2.79 -16.68
C LEU A 65 0.68 -1.35 -17.21
N ASN A 66 0.59 -1.19 -18.52
CA ASN A 66 0.36 0.08 -19.18
C ASN A 66 -0.65 -0.10 -20.32
N LEU A 67 -1.74 0.67 -20.28
CA LEU A 67 -2.78 0.68 -21.32
C LEU A 67 -2.72 1.96 -22.19
N GLY A 68 -1.72 2.81 -21.98
CA GLY A 68 -1.56 4.10 -22.67
C GLY A 68 -1.76 5.32 -21.78
N SER A 69 -1.11 6.43 -22.15
CA SER A 69 -1.13 7.74 -21.48
C SER A 69 -2.18 8.68 -22.10
N ASP A 70 -2.72 9.63 -21.34
CA ASP A 70 -3.69 10.61 -21.84
C ASP A 70 -3.15 11.50 -22.99
N GLN A 71 -4.05 12.04 -23.82
CA GLN A 71 -3.70 12.84 -25.02
C GLN A 71 -2.94 14.14 -24.71
N CYS A 72 -2.94 14.61 -23.44
CA CYS A 72 -2.24 15.80 -22.99
C CYS A 72 -0.96 15.50 -22.19
N GLY A 73 -0.64 14.21 -21.95
CA GLY A 73 0.56 13.77 -21.23
C GLY A 73 0.58 14.10 -19.72
N SER A 74 -0.57 14.38 -19.11
CA SER A 74 -0.68 14.72 -17.69
C SER A 74 -0.78 13.49 -16.78
N ILE A 75 -1.14 12.31 -17.30
CA ILE A 75 -1.33 11.08 -16.54
C ILE A 75 -0.48 9.96 -17.16
N GLN A 76 0.50 9.48 -16.40
CA GLN A 76 1.26 8.29 -16.78
C GLN A 76 0.36 7.04 -16.66
N GLY A 77 0.19 6.29 -17.75
CA GLY A 77 -0.65 5.08 -17.80
C GLY A 77 -0.09 3.86 -17.04
N HIS A 78 1.17 3.95 -16.58
CA HIS A 78 1.84 2.88 -15.84
C HIS A 78 1.16 2.61 -14.50
N THR A 79 0.87 1.35 -14.25
CA THR A 79 0.33 0.82 -12.99
C THR A 79 1.22 -0.32 -12.52
N SER A 80 1.64 -0.32 -11.26
CA SER A 80 2.46 -1.39 -10.68
C SER A 80 1.91 -1.79 -9.32
N VAL A 81 1.73 -3.10 -9.11
CA VAL A 81 1.19 -3.67 -7.86
C VAL A 81 2.04 -4.86 -7.43
N THR A 82 2.39 -4.92 -6.16
CA THR A 82 3.23 -5.99 -5.58
C THR A 82 2.39 -6.92 -4.70
N SER A 83 2.63 -8.23 -4.78
CA SER A 83 1.96 -9.25 -3.96
C SER A 83 2.93 -10.35 -3.51
N GLY A 84 2.67 -10.90 -2.32
CA GLY A 84 3.48 -11.96 -1.71
C GLY A 84 4.82 -11.48 -1.15
N SER A 85 5.53 -12.42 -0.54
CA SER A 85 6.90 -12.26 -0.02
C SER A 85 7.54 -13.63 0.13
N LEU A 86 8.87 -13.68 0.08
CA LEU A 86 9.66 -14.91 0.25
C LEU A 86 9.21 -16.03 -0.70
N LEU A 87 8.82 -15.67 -1.94
CA LEU A 87 8.36 -16.61 -2.98
C LEU A 87 9.52 -17.38 -3.64
N ASP A 88 10.73 -17.25 -3.08
CA ASP A 88 11.96 -17.97 -3.42
C ASP A 88 12.17 -19.18 -2.47
N ASP A 89 11.09 -19.73 -1.94
CA ASP A 89 11.05 -20.78 -0.91
C ASP A 89 11.10 -22.21 -1.47
N ASP A 90 11.30 -22.37 -2.78
CA ASP A 90 11.25 -23.65 -3.49
C ASP A 90 9.89 -24.40 -3.40
N HIS A 91 8.80 -23.69 -3.13
CA HIS A 91 7.44 -24.24 -3.18
C HIS A 91 6.66 -23.77 -4.41
N TRP A 92 5.55 -24.45 -4.68
CA TRP A 92 4.65 -24.10 -5.78
C TRP A 92 3.70 -22.98 -5.36
N HIS A 93 3.77 -21.86 -6.08
CA HIS A 93 2.83 -20.75 -5.95
C HIS A 93 1.94 -20.64 -7.19
N SER A 94 0.67 -20.27 -7.00
CA SER A 94 -0.33 -20.12 -8.04
C SER A 94 -0.65 -18.65 -8.29
N VAL A 95 -0.62 -18.23 -9.55
CA VAL A 95 -0.93 -16.87 -9.96
C VAL A 95 -2.11 -16.87 -10.92
N VAL A 96 -3.08 -15.99 -10.67
CA VAL A 96 -4.21 -15.72 -11.57
C VAL A 96 -4.37 -14.21 -11.73
N ILE A 97 -4.36 -13.74 -12.98
CA ILE A 97 -4.61 -12.35 -13.34
C ILE A 97 -5.88 -12.31 -14.17
N GLU A 98 -6.90 -11.63 -13.66
CA GLU A 98 -8.13 -11.35 -14.38
C GLU A 98 -8.27 -9.86 -14.61
N ARG A 99 -8.21 -9.41 -15.85
CA ARG A 99 -8.46 -8.01 -16.20
C ARG A 99 -9.77 -7.91 -16.97
N TYR A 100 -10.61 -6.96 -16.59
CA TYR A 100 -11.73 -6.51 -17.38
C TYR A 100 -11.71 -4.98 -17.49
N ARG A 101 -11.47 -4.47 -18.70
CA ARG A 101 -11.21 -3.05 -18.94
C ARG A 101 -10.04 -2.58 -18.07
N ARG A 102 -10.28 -1.64 -17.15
CA ARG A 102 -9.28 -1.09 -16.22
C ARG A 102 -9.25 -1.82 -14.89
N ASN A 103 -10.23 -2.68 -14.59
CA ASN A 103 -10.30 -3.37 -13.31
C ASN A 103 -9.50 -4.68 -13.40
N VAL A 104 -8.63 -4.91 -12.41
CA VAL A 104 -7.74 -6.07 -12.35
C VAL A 104 -7.93 -6.78 -11.01
N ASN A 105 -8.17 -8.09 -11.07
CA ASN A 105 -8.03 -8.99 -9.94
C ASN A 105 -6.68 -9.70 -10.07
N PHE A 106 -5.79 -9.49 -9.12
CA PHE A 106 -4.49 -10.15 -9.05
C PHE A 106 -4.48 -11.11 -7.85
N THR A 107 -4.54 -12.41 -8.15
CA THR A 107 -4.59 -13.47 -7.15
C THR A 107 -3.25 -14.18 -7.08
N LEU A 108 -2.67 -14.20 -5.88
CA LEU A 108 -1.51 -15.03 -5.53
C LEU A 108 -1.95 -16.03 -4.47
N ASP A 109 -1.83 -17.31 -4.80
CA ASP A 109 -2.31 -18.44 -4.02
C ASP A 109 -3.79 -18.31 -3.67
N HIS A 110 -4.11 -17.84 -2.47
CA HIS A 110 -5.48 -17.61 -1.99
C HIS A 110 -5.82 -16.13 -1.76
N HIS A 111 -4.85 -15.22 -1.95
CA HIS A 111 -5.01 -13.79 -1.68
C HIS A 111 -5.24 -13.02 -2.97
N THR A 112 -6.38 -12.35 -3.07
CA THR A 112 -6.76 -11.52 -4.22
C THR A 112 -6.63 -10.04 -3.88
N GLN A 113 -5.86 -9.30 -4.67
CA GLN A 113 -5.84 -7.84 -4.66
C GLN A 113 -6.66 -7.30 -5.84
N GLN A 114 -7.54 -6.34 -5.58
CA GLN A 114 -8.35 -5.68 -6.61
C GLN A 114 -7.89 -4.24 -6.78
N PHE A 115 -7.62 -3.83 -8.01
CA PHE A 115 -7.21 -2.47 -8.30
C PHE A 115 -7.67 -2.03 -9.69
N ARG A 116 -7.57 -0.73 -9.94
CA ARG A 116 -7.88 -0.12 -11.24
C ARG A 116 -6.61 0.46 -11.85
N THR A 117 -6.38 0.20 -13.13
CA THR A 117 -5.21 0.76 -13.85
C THR A 117 -5.30 2.27 -14.00
N ASN A 118 -4.14 2.93 -14.01
CA ASN A 118 -3.96 4.34 -14.35
C ASN A 118 -4.29 4.61 -15.84
N GLY A 119 -4.34 5.89 -16.22
CA GLY A 119 -4.71 6.32 -17.58
C GLY A 119 -6.21 6.25 -17.87
N GLU A 120 -6.61 6.52 -19.12
CA GLU A 120 -8.03 6.54 -19.53
C GLU A 120 -8.45 5.36 -20.41
N PHE A 121 -7.48 4.67 -21.02
CA PHE A 121 -7.72 3.56 -21.93
C PHE A 121 -8.15 2.29 -21.21
N ASP A 122 -8.92 1.46 -21.89
CA ASP A 122 -9.52 0.22 -21.36
C ASP A 122 -9.12 -1.05 -22.14
N HIS A 123 -8.30 -0.92 -23.18
CA HIS A 123 -7.79 -2.02 -23.96
C HIS A 123 -6.27 -2.09 -23.86
N LEU A 124 -5.74 -3.32 -23.96
CA LEU A 124 -4.31 -3.62 -24.01
C LEU A 124 -3.98 -4.04 -25.45
N ASP A 125 -2.99 -3.40 -26.06
CA ASP A 125 -2.48 -3.73 -27.41
C ASP A 125 -1.05 -4.27 -27.36
N LEU A 126 -0.90 -5.60 -27.33
CA LEU A 126 0.40 -6.30 -27.30
C LEU A 126 0.94 -6.64 -28.70
N ASP A 127 0.38 -6.03 -29.75
CA ASP A 127 0.58 -6.36 -31.17
C ASP A 127 0.30 -7.83 -31.53
N HIS A 128 1.28 -8.72 -31.30
CA HIS A 128 1.26 -10.08 -31.84
C HIS A 128 1.93 -11.15 -30.97
N GLU A 129 2.57 -10.83 -29.85
CA GLU A 129 3.21 -11.85 -28.99
C GLU A 129 3.19 -11.55 -27.49
N ILE A 130 3.22 -12.63 -26.70
CA ILE A 130 3.44 -12.63 -25.26
C ILE A 130 4.46 -13.73 -24.93
N SER A 131 5.40 -13.45 -24.02
CA SER A 131 6.46 -14.36 -23.61
C SER A 131 6.30 -14.84 -22.17
N PHE A 132 6.81 -16.04 -21.89
CA PHE A 132 6.89 -16.63 -20.55
C PHE A 132 8.32 -17.08 -20.25
N GLY A 133 8.77 -16.83 -19.03
CA GLY A 133 10.11 -17.18 -18.53
C GLY A 133 11.20 -16.16 -18.85
N GLY A 134 10.87 -15.05 -19.53
CA GLY A 134 11.83 -14.03 -19.92
C GLY A 134 11.25 -13.00 -20.89
N HIS A 135 12.06 -12.00 -21.22
CA HIS A 135 11.75 -11.09 -22.33
C HIS A 135 11.92 -11.84 -23.66
N PRO A 136 11.11 -11.54 -24.69
CA PRO A 136 11.30 -12.14 -25.99
C PRO A 136 12.64 -11.67 -26.58
N VAL A 137 13.31 -12.53 -27.34
CA VAL A 137 14.64 -12.24 -27.95
C VAL A 137 14.60 -11.01 -28.88
N SER A 138 13.40 -10.65 -29.37
CA SER A 138 13.10 -9.46 -30.19
C SER A 138 13.10 -8.14 -29.40
N ALA A 139 12.89 -8.17 -28.08
CA ALA A 139 12.87 -6.97 -27.24
C ALA A 139 14.30 -6.51 -26.94
N LYS A 140 14.63 -5.26 -27.29
CA LYS A 140 15.86 -4.62 -26.80
C LYS A 140 15.68 -4.40 -25.29
N PRO A 141 16.65 -4.77 -24.44
CA PRO A 141 16.57 -4.46 -23.02
C PRO A 141 16.63 -2.93 -22.85
N SER A 142 15.48 -2.29 -22.72
CA SER A 142 15.39 -0.88 -22.36
C SER A 142 15.74 -0.75 -20.88
N SER A 143 17.00 -0.40 -20.61
CA SER A 143 17.51 0.16 -19.36
C SER A 143 17.20 -0.63 -18.06
N GLY A 144 18.13 -1.52 -17.70
CA GLY A 144 18.19 -2.19 -16.40
C GLY A 144 17.95 -3.68 -16.55
N GLY A 145 19.02 -4.47 -16.69
CA GLY A 145 18.96 -5.91 -16.93
C GLY A 145 18.10 -6.62 -15.89
N VAL A 146 16.91 -7.06 -16.31
CA VAL A 146 16.07 -7.94 -15.51
C VAL A 146 16.36 -9.36 -15.97
N ASP A 147 16.76 -10.21 -15.02
CA ASP A 147 17.09 -11.59 -15.31
C ASP A 147 15.85 -12.37 -15.79
N ASN A 148 16.08 -13.32 -16.69
CA ASN A 148 15.05 -14.29 -17.05
C ASN A 148 14.76 -15.23 -15.88
N PHE A 149 13.60 -15.88 -15.92
CA PHE A 149 13.19 -16.78 -14.85
C PHE A 149 14.04 -18.04 -14.80
N VAL A 150 14.46 -18.41 -13.58
CA VAL A 150 15.10 -19.69 -13.26
C VAL A 150 14.15 -20.45 -12.34
N GLY A 151 13.81 -21.69 -12.68
CA GLY A 151 12.89 -22.50 -11.89
C GLY A 151 11.97 -23.36 -12.74
N CYS A 152 10.74 -23.56 -12.27
CA CYS A 152 9.75 -24.39 -12.94
C CYS A 152 8.41 -23.66 -13.05
N MET A 153 7.69 -23.87 -14.15
CA MET A 153 6.29 -23.44 -14.27
C MET A 153 5.39 -24.59 -14.70
N GLU A 154 4.14 -24.59 -14.22
CA GLU A 154 3.11 -25.53 -14.65
C GLU A 154 1.78 -24.80 -14.93
N GLY A 155 0.93 -25.41 -15.77
CA GLY A 155 -0.43 -24.94 -15.99
C GLY A 155 -0.54 -23.52 -16.58
N ILE A 156 0.38 -23.14 -17.48
CA ILE A 156 0.38 -21.82 -18.12
C ILE A 156 -0.82 -21.73 -19.06
N THR A 157 -1.73 -20.80 -18.79
CA THR A 157 -2.87 -20.49 -19.65
C THR A 157 -2.96 -19.00 -19.95
N TYR A 158 -3.41 -18.68 -21.16
CA TYR A 158 -3.66 -17.33 -21.62
C TYR A 158 -4.95 -17.28 -22.42
N ASN A 159 -5.96 -16.55 -21.95
CA ASN A 159 -7.24 -16.34 -22.63
C ASN A 159 -7.92 -17.65 -23.12
N GLY A 160 -7.82 -18.72 -22.33
CA GLY A 160 -8.39 -20.03 -22.61
C GLY A 160 -7.48 -21.00 -23.38
N ASP A 161 -6.35 -20.52 -23.92
CA ASP A 161 -5.34 -21.37 -24.53
C ASP A 161 -4.40 -21.94 -23.46
N ASN A 162 -4.21 -23.27 -23.47
CA ASN A 162 -3.25 -23.95 -22.59
C ASN A 162 -1.87 -23.97 -23.26
N ILE A 163 -1.03 -23.00 -22.90
CA ILE A 163 0.30 -22.78 -23.49
C ILE A 163 1.22 -23.96 -23.20
N THR A 164 1.17 -24.53 -22.00
CA THR A 164 1.97 -25.71 -21.62
C THR A 164 1.73 -26.91 -22.56
N ASN A 165 0.47 -27.18 -22.90
CA ASN A 165 0.10 -28.24 -23.85
C ASN A 165 0.56 -27.91 -25.29
N LEU A 166 0.47 -26.64 -25.69
CA LEU A 166 0.97 -26.21 -27.00
C LEU A 166 2.49 -26.37 -27.11
N VAL A 167 3.25 -26.10 -26.05
CA VAL A 167 4.71 -26.33 -25.99
C VAL A 167 5.03 -27.82 -26.16
N ARG A 168 4.34 -28.70 -25.43
CA ARG A 168 4.51 -30.16 -25.56
C ARG A 168 4.25 -30.66 -26.99
N ARG A 169 3.32 -30.01 -27.70
CA ARG A 169 2.98 -30.31 -29.11
C ARG A 169 3.85 -29.56 -30.13
N LYS A 170 4.87 -28.80 -29.68
CA LYS A 170 5.74 -27.96 -30.51
C LYS A 170 4.96 -26.98 -31.40
N LYS A 171 3.87 -26.42 -30.87
CA LYS A 171 3.01 -25.43 -31.55
C LYS A 171 3.31 -23.97 -31.16
N VAL A 172 4.33 -23.77 -30.34
CA VAL A 172 4.78 -22.47 -29.83
C VAL A 172 6.29 -22.35 -30.09
N ASP A 173 6.80 -21.14 -30.21
CA ASP A 173 8.24 -20.94 -30.38
C ASP A 173 8.96 -21.17 -29.04
N THR A 174 9.86 -22.15 -29.03
CA THR A 174 10.72 -22.51 -27.90
C THR A 174 12.18 -22.64 -28.35
N SER A 175 12.55 -21.93 -29.43
CA SER A 175 13.88 -22.04 -30.05
C SER A 175 15.02 -21.55 -29.17
N SER A 176 14.75 -20.73 -28.15
CA SER A 176 15.73 -20.25 -27.16
C SER A 176 16.13 -21.31 -26.12
N PHE A 177 15.36 -22.39 -25.95
CA PHE A 177 15.71 -23.46 -25.02
C PHE A 177 16.88 -24.29 -25.56
N ARG A 178 17.97 -24.39 -24.78
CA ARG A 178 19.05 -25.35 -25.07
C ARG A 178 18.56 -26.79 -24.91
N ASN A 179 17.84 -27.08 -23.82
CA ASN A 179 17.24 -28.37 -23.54
C ASN A 179 15.88 -28.19 -22.86
N LEU A 180 14.80 -28.43 -23.59
CA LEU A 180 13.44 -28.32 -23.06
C LEU A 180 13.09 -29.58 -22.26
N THR A 181 12.99 -29.46 -20.95
CA THR A 181 12.65 -30.57 -20.03
C THR A 181 11.26 -30.37 -19.42
N PHE A 182 10.57 -31.49 -19.18
CA PHE A 182 9.21 -31.51 -18.63
C PHE A 182 9.15 -32.01 -17.18
N SER A 183 10.22 -31.76 -16.42
CA SER A 183 10.40 -32.19 -15.04
C SER A 183 11.03 -31.06 -14.23
N CYS A 184 10.64 -30.93 -12.97
CA CYS A 184 11.30 -30.00 -12.05
C CYS A 184 12.34 -30.77 -11.24
N ALA A 185 13.62 -30.40 -11.35
CA ALA A 185 14.67 -30.96 -10.51
C ALA A 185 14.53 -30.42 -9.07
N GLU A 186 14.91 -31.23 -8.09
CA GLU A 186 15.08 -30.75 -6.71
C GLU A 186 16.21 -29.72 -6.66
N ALA A 187 15.99 -28.64 -5.91
CA ALA A 187 17.01 -27.60 -5.75
C ALA A 187 18.25 -28.19 -5.07
N ASN A 188 19.43 -27.81 -5.57
CA ASN A 188 20.71 -28.26 -5.02
C ASN A 188 21.15 -27.47 -3.76
N SER A 189 20.24 -26.69 -3.18
CA SER A 189 20.49 -25.80 -2.05
C SER A 189 19.98 -26.40 -0.75
N PHE A 190 20.90 -26.83 0.12
CA PHE A 190 20.59 -27.32 1.45
C PHE A 190 20.66 -26.15 2.44
N SER A 191 19.51 -25.70 2.93
CA SER A 191 19.42 -24.55 3.83
C SER A 191 19.37 -24.97 5.30
N VAL A 192 19.85 -24.09 6.18
CA VAL A 192 19.94 -24.33 7.62
C VAL A 192 19.24 -23.20 8.35
N PHE A 193 18.28 -23.54 9.20
CA PHE A 193 17.53 -22.61 10.02
C PHE A 193 18.10 -22.51 11.45
N PHE A 194 18.34 -21.28 11.89
CA PHE A 194 18.83 -20.92 13.21
C PHE A 194 17.79 -20.14 14.01
N ASN A 195 17.54 -20.60 15.22
CA ASN A 195 16.87 -19.93 16.33
C ASN A 195 17.95 -19.25 17.23
N SER A 196 17.56 -18.35 18.13
CA SER A 196 18.43 -17.66 19.10
C SER A 196 19.24 -18.60 20.02
N THR A 197 18.83 -19.86 20.17
CA THR A 197 19.58 -20.88 20.93
C THR A 197 20.32 -21.88 20.05
N SER A 198 20.31 -21.70 18.73
CA SER A 198 20.84 -22.66 17.78
C SER A 198 22.32 -22.49 17.55
N PHE A 199 23.02 -23.60 17.33
CA PHE A 199 24.39 -23.59 16.85
C PHE A 199 24.67 -24.73 15.89
N LEU A 200 25.59 -24.50 14.97
CA LEU A 200 26.15 -25.50 14.08
C LEU A 200 27.67 -25.43 14.16
N ARG A 201 28.32 -26.57 14.44
CA ARG A 201 29.78 -26.70 14.48
C ARG A 201 30.22 -27.60 13.35
N LEU A 202 31.14 -27.10 12.52
CA LEU A 202 31.70 -27.81 11.38
C LEU A 202 33.22 -27.93 11.50
N PRO A 203 33.80 -29.05 11.06
CA PRO A 203 35.25 -29.21 10.97
C PRO A 203 35.81 -28.42 9.77
N GLY A 204 37.08 -28.02 9.86
CA GLY A 204 37.87 -27.51 8.74
C GLY A 204 39.34 -27.88 8.92
N GLN A 205 40.23 -27.26 8.14
CA GLN A 205 41.67 -27.54 8.20
C GLN A 205 42.30 -26.93 9.47
N THR A 206 43.15 -27.70 10.14
CA THR A 206 43.98 -27.24 11.27
C THR A 206 45.33 -26.74 10.77
N ASP A 207 45.88 -25.74 11.44
CA ASP A 207 47.22 -25.19 11.15
C ASP A 207 47.39 -24.66 9.72
N SER A 208 46.30 -24.23 9.08
CA SER A 208 46.34 -23.56 7.78
C SER A 208 46.75 -22.10 7.94
N ASP A 209 47.64 -21.63 7.06
CA ASP A 209 48.06 -20.23 6.96
C ASP A 209 47.01 -19.33 6.27
N THR A 210 45.91 -19.94 5.83
CA THR A 210 44.82 -19.30 5.09
C THR A 210 43.47 -19.67 5.69
N LEU A 211 42.58 -18.68 5.76
CA LEU A 211 41.21 -18.81 6.23
C LEU A 211 40.29 -18.34 5.11
N SER A 212 39.52 -19.26 4.51
CA SER A 212 38.50 -18.95 3.50
C SER A 212 37.15 -19.45 4.01
N VAL A 213 36.20 -18.55 4.22
CA VAL A 213 34.83 -18.91 4.55
C VAL A 213 33.87 -18.13 3.69
N SER A 214 32.93 -18.84 3.09
CA SER A 214 31.80 -18.20 2.43
C SER A 214 30.48 -18.83 2.80
N LEU A 215 29.43 -18.04 2.85
CA LEU A 215 28.07 -18.48 3.15
C LEU A 215 27.08 -17.48 2.55
N SER A 216 25.85 -17.92 2.32
CA SER A 216 24.72 -17.02 2.11
C SER A 216 23.83 -17.02 3.34
N PHE A 217 23.32 -15.86 3.75
CA PHE A 217 22.40 -15.76 4.89
C PHE A 217 21.19 -14.89 4.56
N ARG A 218 20.10 -15.08 5.28
CA ARG A 218 18.96 -14.14 5.32
C ARG A 218 18.36 -14.03 6.71
N THR A 219 17.99 -12.82 7.12
CA THR A 219 17.41 -12.52 8.44
C THR A 219 16.63 -11.22 8.43
N TRP A 220 15.77 -11.03 9.45
CA TRP A 220 15.15 -9.75 9.78
C TRP A 220 15.87 -9.01 10.91
N ASN A 221 16.78 -9.69 11.62
CA ASN A 221 17.47 -9.09 12.75
C ASN A 221 18.68 -8.27 12.27
N PRO A 222 18.83 -7.01 12.74
CA PRO A 222 19.97 -6.17 12.35
C PRO A 222 21.29 -6.61 13.00
N ASN A 223 21.24 -7.48 14.02
CA ASN A 223 22.40 -7.95 14.76
C ASN A 223 22.36 -9.48 14.91
N GLY A 224 23.52 -10.14 14.84
CA GLY A 224 23.61 -11.59 15.04
C GLY A 224 24.96 -12.18 14.62
N LEU A 225 25.44 -13.19 15.32
CA LEU A 225 26.71 -13.88 15.06
C LEU A 225 26.56 -14.86 13.90
N LEU A 226 27.23 -14.62 12.78
CA LEU A 226 27.18 -15.53 11.63
C LEU A 226 28.16 -16.69 11.82
N MET A 227 29.42 -16.39 12.11
CA MET A 227 30.49 -17.37 12.26
C MET A 227 31.49 -16.97 13.35
N PHE A 228 32.04 -17.96 14.04
CA PHE A 228 33.17 -17.82 14.95
C PHE A 228 34.15 -18.98 14.77
N THR A 229 35.45 -18.68 14.79
CA THR A 229 36.51 -19.70 14.87
C THR A 229 37.63 -19.25 15.79
N ALA A 230 38.18 -20.21 16.54
CA ALA A 230 39.42 -20.00 17.27
C ALA A 230 40.62 -20.12 16.32
N LEU A 231 41.61 -19.26 16.51
CA LEU A 231 42.93 -19.37 15.89
C LEU A 231 43.92 -19.92 16.92
N ALA A 232 45.09 -20.39 16.47
CA ALA A 232 46.16 -20.81 17.39
C ALA A 232 46.50 -19.70 18.41
N ASP A 233 46.53 -18.45 17.95
CA ASP A 233 46.82 -17.26 18.76
C ASP A 233 45.73 -16.19 18.62
N GLY A 234 44.45 -16.54 18.83
CA GLY A 234 43.38 -15.56 18.71
C GLY A 234 42.01 -16.13 18.33
N TRP A 235 41.19 -15.30 17.71
CA TRP A 235 39.88 -15.70 17.18
C TRP A 235 39.41 -14.76 16.06
N VAL A 236 38.49 -15.27 15.24
CA VAL A 236 37.79 -14.53 14.20
C VAL A 236 36.29 -14.67 14.43
N GLU A 237 35.59 -13.54 14.39
CA GLU A 237 34.14 -13.42 14.47
C GLU A 237 33.62 -12.73 13.22
N VAL A 238 32.60 -13.29 12.58
CA VAL A 238 31.84 -12.67 11.51
C VAL A 238 30.41 -12.54 12.00
N GLY A 239 29.85 -11.34 11.97
CA GLY A 239 28.51 -11.09 12.47
C GLY A 239 27.85 -9.89 11.81
N LEU A 240 26.56 -9.73 12.06
CA LEU A 240 25.79 -8.56 11.70
C LEU A 240 25.82 -7.55 12.85
N THR A 241 26.09 -6.29 12.50
CA THR A 241 25.97 -5.14 13.39
C THR A 241 25.25 -4.02 12.64
N GLU A 242 24.07 -3.62 13.12
CA GLU A 242 23.22 -2.59 12.51
C GLU A 242 22.97 -2.81 11.00
N GLY A 243 22.74 -4.07 10.61
CA GLY A 243 22.45 -4.45 9.22
C GLY A 243 23.67 -4.44 8.29
N LYS A 244 24.89 -4.38 8.84
CA LYS A 244 26.16 -4.51 8.10
C LYS A 244 26.87 -5.78 8.52
N VAL A 245 27.56 -6.44 7.59
CA VAL A 245 28.47 -7.54 7.94
C VAL A 245 29.74 -6.94 8.52
N THR A 246 30.11 -7.41 9.70
CA THR A 246 31.26 -6.99 10.48
C THR A 246 32.15 -8.20 10.77
N VAL A 247 33.46 -8.02 10.61
CA VAL A 247 34.47 -9.02 10.94
C VAL A 247 35.34 -8.46 12.05
N TYR A 248 35.45 -9.20 13.14
CA TYR A 248 36.32 -8.90 14.26
C TYR A 248 37.39 -9.99 14.37
N MET A 249 38.65 -9.59 14.24
CA MET A 249 39.78 -10.49 14.44
C MET A 249 40.60 -9.99 15.63
N ASN A 250 40.89 -10.88 16.58
CA ASN A 250 41.80 -10.59 17.67
C ASN A 250 42.97 -11.57 17.63
N VAL A 251 44.19 -11.06 17.66
CA VAL A 251 45.41 -11.89 17.70
C VAL A 251 46.34 -11.46 18.82
N THR A 252 46.83 -12.45 19.56
CA THR A 252 47.51 -12.25 20.85
C THR A 252 49.04 -12.21 20.77
N GLN A 253 49.66 -12.51 19.62
CA GLN A 253 51.12 -12.64 19.50
C GLN A 253 51.93 -11.35 19.82
N LYS A 254 51.43 -10.12 19.58
CA LYS A 254 52.25 -8.88 19.70
C LYS A 254 51.53 -7.61 20.22
N LYS A 255 50.77 -7.74 21.31
CA LYS A 255 49.73 -6.81 21.81
C LYS A 255 48.39 -7.18 21.20
N ASN A 256 47.37 -7.28 22.05
CA ASN A 256 45.98 -7.59 21.70
C ASN A 256 45.50 -6.63 20.61
N MET A 257 45.70 -7.01 19.34
CA MET A 257 45.45 -6.17 18.18
C MET A 257 44.11 -6.59 17.59
N ARG A 258 43.17 -5.65 17.59
CA ARG A 258 41.82 -5.85 17.08
C ARG A 258 41.73 -5.27 15.67
N ILE A 259 41.30 -6.10 14.72
CA ILE A 259 41.03 -5.70 13.35
C ILE A 259 39.52 -5.74 13.13
N ASP A 260 38.98 -4.61 12.70
CA ASP A 260 37.55 -4.44 12.45
C ASP A 260 37.35 -4.15 10.95
N ILE A 261 36.58 -5.00 10.26
CA ILE A 261 36.19 -4.81 8.85
C ILE A 261 34.67 -4.75 8.80
N SER A 262 34.08 -3.83 8.04
CA SER A 262 32.63 -3.75 7.87
C SER A 262 32.27 -3.49 6.42
N SER A 263 31.27 -4.19 5.89
CA SER A 263 30.76 -3.99 4.53
C SER A 263 29.25 -4.21 4.43
N GLY A 264 28.64 -3.63 3.39
CA GLY A 264 27.21 -3.64 3.12
C GLY A 264 26.40 -2.71 4.02
N SER A 265 25.07 -2.73 3.83
CA SER A 265 24.09 -1.99 4.63
C SER A 265 22.68 -2.52 4.40
N GLY A 266 21.87 -2.57 5.46
CA GLY A 266 20.48 -3.02 5.35
C GLY A 266 20.32 -4.49 4.97
N LEU A 267 21.30 -5.33 5.30
CA LEU A 267 21.35 -6.77 4.96
C LEU A 267 20.37 -7.64 5.78
N ASN A 268 19.49 -7.00 6.54
CA ASN A 268 18.45 -7.63 7.35
C ASN A 268 17.06 -7.39 6.73
N ASP A 269 16.98 -7.54 5.41
CA ASP A 269 15.80 -7.28 4.57
C ASP A 269 15.05 -8.56 4.17
N GLY A 270 15.42 -9.69 4.78
CA GLY A 270 14.87 -11.02 4.50
C GLY A 270 15.34 -11.64 3.19
N GLN A 271 16.19 -10.98 2.41
CA GLN A 271 16.76 -11.52 1.17
C GLN A 271 18.03 -12.33 1.46
N TRP A 272 18.37 -13.23 0.53
CA TRP A 272 19.66 -13.93 0.56
C TRP A 272 20.80 -12.98 0.21
N HIS A 273 21.77 -12.88 1.11
CA HIS A 273 23.01 -12.15 0.91
C HIS A 273 24.20 -13.09 0.99
N SER A 274 25.15 -12.99 0.05
CA SER A 274 26.39 -13.78 0.07
C SER A 274 27.50 -13.05 0.80
N VAL A 275 28.27 -13.78 1.60
CA VAL A 275 29.43 -13.27 2.34
C VAL A 275 30.62 -14.14 2.02
N HIS A 276 31.71 -13.52 1.61
CA HIS A 276 32.97 -14.18 1.33
C HIS A 276 34.09 -13.49 2.13
N LEU A 277 34.67 -14.21 3.08
CA LEU A 277 35.81 -13.79 3.87
C LEU A 277 37.03 -14.62 3.49
N ASN A 278 38.03 -13.96 2.92
CA ASN A 278 39.33 -14.55 2.63
C ASN A 278 40.39 -13.83 3.44
N ALA A 279 41.02 -14.52 4.38
CA ALA A 279 42.17 -14.03 5.13
C ALA A 279 43.41 -14.86 4.79
N LEU A 280 44.40 -14.16 4.25
CA LEU A 280 45.67 -14.70 3.78
C LEU A 280 46.81 -14.08 4.58
N GLU A 281 48.04 -14.50 4.30
CA GLU A 281 49.22 -13.83 4.84
C GLU A 281 49.18 -12.33 4.51
N ASN A 282 49.24 -11.51 5.56
CA ASN A 282 49.34 -10.05 5.49
C ASN A 282 48.05 -9.29 5.12
N TYR A 283 46.94 -9.93 4.75
CA TYR A 283 45.69 -9.21 4.48
C TYR A 283 44.42 -10.07 4.61
N ALA A 284 43.31 -9.43 4.95
CA ALA A 284 41.96 -9.98 4.82
C ALA A 284 41.12 -9.19 3.83
N MET A 285 40.20 -9.90 3.19
CA MET A 285 39.27 -9.38 2.22
C MET A 285 37.87 -9.87 2.57
N LEU A 286 36.95 -8.93 2.79
CA LEU A 286 35.52 -9.20 2.97
C LEU A 286 34.79 -8.73 1.71
N THR A 287 34.02 -9.61 1.09
CA THR A 287 33.13 -9.28 -0.03
C THR A 287 31.69 -9.67 0.32
N VAL A 288 30.74 -8.80 0.01
CA VAL A 288 29.31 -9.02 0.22
C VAL A 288 28.61 -8.93 -1.14
N ASP A 289 27.71 -9.88 -1.44
CA ASP A 289 26.91 -9.97 -2.67
C ASP A 289 27.70 -9.99 -3.98
N GLY A 290 28.99 -10.33 -3.92
CA GLY A 290 29.89 -10.38 -5.08
C GLY A 290 30.18 -9.01 -5.72
N ASP A 291 29.82 -7.91 -5.05
CA ASP A 291 30.05 -6.55 -5.54
C ASP A 291 31.48 -6.08 -5.22
N GLU A 292 32.25 -5.74 -6.26
CA GLU A 292 33.62 -5.22 -6.12
C GLU A 292 33.65 -3.91 -5.31
N ALA A 293 32.60 -3.09 -5.36
CA ALA A 293 32.51 -1.88 -4.54
C ALA A 293 32.30 -2.19 -3.04
N SER A 294 31.79 -3.38 -2.74
CA SER A 294 31.58 -3.90 -1.38
C SER A 294 32.78 -4.72 -0.88
N THR A 295 33.85 -4.87 -1.67
CA THR A 295 35.08 -5.55 -1.26
C THR A 295 35.96 -4.64 -0.39
N VAL A 296 36.16 -5.01 0.87
CA VAL A 296 37.05 -4.29 1.80
C VAL A 296 38.30 -5.12 2.04
N ARG A 297 39.47 -4.55 1.72
CA ARG A 297 40.78 -5.16 1.96
C ARG A 297 41.51 -4.45 3.08
N THR A 298 41.93 -5.21 4.10
CA THR A 298 42.64 -4.69 5.27
C THR A 298 43.95 -5.45 5.47
N ALA A 299 45.05 -4.73 5.68
CA ALA A 299 46.34 -5.35 5.98
C ALA A 299 46.34 -5.94 7.41
N ILE A 300 46.83 -7.17 7.55
CA ILE A 300 46.90 -7.90 8.81
C ILE A 300 48.39 -8.17 9.11
N PRO A 301 49.03 -7.54 10.10
CA PRO A 301 50.49 -7.60 10.27
C PRO A 301 51.03 -8.91 10.92
N ILE A 302 50.40 -10.06 10.67
CA ILE A 302 50.62 -11.35 11.37
C ILE A 302 50.23 -12.55 10.50
N GLN A 303 50.75 -13.74 10.84
CA GLN A 303 50.34 -15.02 10.26
C GLN A 303 49.13 -15.60 11.01
N ILE A 304 48.18 -16.13 10.26
CA ILE A 304 46.95 -16.75 10.76
C ILE A 304 47.20 -18.25 10.84
N GLN A 305 46.81 -18.90 11.93
CA GLN A 305 46.81 -20.37 12.01
C GLN A 305 45.44 -20.83 12.51
N THR A 306 44.74 -21.61 11.70
CA THR A 306 43.37 -22.05 11.97
C THR A 306 43.30 -23.15 13.03
N GLY A 307 42.32 -23.08 13.94
CA GLY A 307 42.07 -24.10 14.96
C GLY A 307 41.25 -25.32 14.46
N GLY A 308 40.83 -25.32 13.19
CA GLY A 308 40.11 -26.44 12.55
C GLY A 308 38.64 -26.62 12.93
N THR A 309 38.03 -25.70 13.69
CA THR A 309 36.62 -25.80 14.08
C THR A 309 35.89 -24.47 13.92
N TYR A 310 34.80 -24.50 13.16
CA TYR A 310 33.98 -23.34 12.83
C TYR A 310 32.60 -23.46 13.46
N HIS A 311 32.16 -22.40 14.13
CA HIS A 311 30.86 -22.30 14.79
C HIS A 311 29.99 -21.32 14.03
N PHE A 312 28.74 -21.67 13.74
CA PHE A 312 27.76 -20.83 13.05
C PHE A 312 26.52 -20.59 13.92
N GLY A 313 25.93 -19.41 13.80
CA GLY A 313 24.67 -19.04 14.45
C GLY A 313 24.81 -18.45 15.86
N GLY A 314 25.12 -19.27 16.85
CA GLY A 314 25.07 -18.84 18.25
C GLY A 314 25.75 -19.84 19.18
N ASN A 315 25.80 -19.52 20.47
CA ASN A 315 26.39 -20.37 21.53
C ASN A 315 27.92 -20.62 21.44
N VAL A 316 28.71 -19.55 21.42
CA VAL A 316 30.15 -19.63 21.70
C VAL A 316 30.42 -19.05 23.08
N LEU A 317 31.05 -19.85 23.95
CA LEU A 317 31.51 -19.39 25.27
C LEU A 317 32.76 -18.52 25.10
N HIS A 318 32.62 -17.20 25.15
CA HIS A 318 33.76 -16.29 25.29
C HIS A 318 33.92 -15.91 26.76
N GLY A 319 34.97 -16.44 27.42
CA GLY A 319 35.35 -16.08 28.80
C GLY A 319 34.19 -15.97 29.80
N ASN A 320 33.72 -17.08 30.38
CA ASN A 320 32.70 -17.15 31.44
C ASN A 320 31.38 -16.34 31.27
N THR A 321 31.14 -15.69 30.14
CA THR A 321 29.93 -14.90 29.90
C THR A 321 29.23 -15.39 28.63
N ARG A 322 28.04 -15.97 28.81
CA ARG A 322 27.16 -16.34 27.69
C ARG A 322 26.51 -15.08 27.14
N SER A 323 26.94 -14.62 25.97
CA SER A 323 26.28 -13.50 25.29
C SER A 323 25.13 -14.01 24.40
N LEU A 324 24.00 -14.35 25.02
CA LEU A 324 22.78 -14.77 24.30
C LEU A 324 22.23 -13.65 23.37
N GLN A 325 22.54 -12.39 23.67
CA GLN A 325 22.09 -11.21 22.91
C GLN A 325 22.73 -11.09 21.52
N ARG A 326 23.65 -11.97 21.14
CA ARG A 326 24.33 -11.96 19.83
C ARG A 326 24.04 -13.19 18.97
N SER A 327 23.20 -14.13 19.39
CA SER A 327 22.90 -15.28 18.53
C SER A 327 22.15 -14.85 17.27
N PHE A 328 22.54 -15.40 16.12
CA PHE A 328 21.85 -15.23 14.86
C PHE A 328 20.55 -16.03 14.83
N GLN A 329 19.50 -15.37 14.34
CA GLN A 329 18.22 -15.98 13.97
C GLN A 329 18.02 -15.75 12.48
N GLY A 330 17.77 -16.79 11.72
CA GLY A 330 17.69 -16.68 10.27
C GLY A 330 18.09 -17.97 9.58
N CYS A 331 18.38 -17.87 8.29
CA CYS A 331 18.78 -19.02 7.50
C CYS A 331 20.19 -18.82 6.95
N MET A 332 20.92 -19.91 6.79
CA MET A 332 22.19 -19.95 6.05
C MET A 332 22.16 -21.05 4.99
N GLN A 333 22.88 -20.86 3.90
CA GLN A 333 23.11 -21.88 2.87
C GLN A 333 24.46 -21.68 2.20
N MET A 334 24.86 -22.61 1.33
CA MET A 334 26.11 -22.52 0.56
C MET A 334 27.36 -22.26 1.43
N ILE A 335 27.41 -22.93 2.60
CA ILE A 335 28.49 -22.78 3.57
C ILE A 335 29.74 -23.48 3.03
N HIS A 336 30.76 -22.70 2.67
CA HIS A 336 32.09 -23.20 2.32
C HIS A 336 33.08 -22.89 3.43
N ILE A 337 33.91 -23.88 3.76
CA ILE A 337 35.02 -23.78 4.69
C ILE A 337 36.27 -24.23 3.94
N ASP A 338 37.29 -23.39 3.93
CA ASP A 338 38.54 -23.64 3.22
C ASP A 338 38.30 -24.00 1.74
N ASP A 339 37.41 -23.25 1.07
CA ASP A 339 36.94 -23.45 -0.31
C ASP A 339 36.17 -24.77 -0.59
N HIS A 340 35.82 -25.54 0.44
CA HIS A 340 35.03 -26.76 0.31
C HIS A 340 33.60 -26.56 0.82
N LEU A 341 32.61 -26.94 0.01
CA LEU A 341 31.20 -26.92 0.40
C LEU A 341 30.95 -27.94 1.53
N ALA A 342 30.36 -27.48 2.63
CA ALA A 342 30.04 -28.34 3.77
C ALA A 342 28.92 -29.34 3.42
N ASP A 343 29.14 -30.63 3.70
CA ASP A 343 28.14 -31.68 3.51
C ASP A 343 27.15 -31.71 4.69
N LEU A 344 26.10 -30.90 4.57
CA LEU A 344 25.06 -30.80 5.60
C LEU A 344 24.19 -32.06 5.73
N ARG A 345 24.16 -32.93 4.71
CA ARG A 345 23.50 -34.25 4.82
C ARG A 345 24.31 -35.19 5.70
N ALA A 346 25.63 -35.17 5.59
CA ALA A 346 26.52 -35.90 6.50
C ALA A 346 26.43 -35.37 7.95
N VAL A 347 26.18 -34.06 8.14
CA VAL A 347 25.89 -33.48 9.46
C VAL A 347 24.59 -34.02 10.04
N GLU A 348 23.51 -34.04 9.24
CA GLU A 348 22.21 -34.60 9.64
C GLU A 348 22.33 -36.06 10.08
N GLN A 349 23.15 -36.84 9.37
CA GLN A 349 23.43 -38.25 9.68
C GLN A 349 24.37 -38.44 10.88
N GLY A 350 24.91 -37.37 11.46
CA GLY A 350 25.85 -37.41 12.59
C GLY A 350 27.24 -37.92 12.23
N LEU A 351 27.62 -37.90 10.94
CA LEU A 351 28.93 -38.34 10.46
C LEU A 351 29.99 -37.24 10.64
N ILE A 352 29.61 -35.98 10.52
CA ILE A 352 30.50 -34.82 10.69
C ILE A 352 29.82 -33.72 11.50
N GLY A 353 30.62 -32.91 12.21
CA GLY A 353 30.11 -31.75 12.93
C GLY A 353 29.16 -32.08 14.09
N THR A 354 28.59 -31.04 14.69
CA THR A 354 27.56 -31.14 15.76
C THR A 354 26.63 -29.95 15.69
N PHE A 355 25.34 -30.12 15.98
CA PHE A 355 24.38 -29.02 16.04
C PHE A 355 23.39 -29.18 17.19
N GLU A 356 22.77 -28.09 17.62
CA GLU A 356 21.69 -28.08 18.61
C GLU A 356 20.63 -27.04 18.20
N ASN A 357 19.35 -27.36 18.37
CA ASN A 357 18.21 -26.50 18.03
C ASN A 357 18.20 -25.96 16.58
N VAL A 358 18.91 -26.61 15.65
CA VAL A 358 18.95 -26.26 14.23
C VAL A 358 17.93 -27.10 13.46
N SER A 359 17.27 -26.52 12.46
CA SER A 359 16.51 -27.29 11.46
C SER A 359 17.30 -27.33 10.15
N LEU A 360 17.59 -28.53 9.68
CA LEU A 360 18.33 -28.79 8.46
C LEU A 360 17.36 -28.98 7.28
N ASP A 361 17.81 -28.62 6.08
CA ASP A 361 17.05 -28.64 4.82
C ASP A 361 15.75 -27.82 4.85
N MET A 362 15.76 -26.73 5.63
CA MET A 362 14.59 -25.89 5.81
C MET A 362 15.00 -24.46 6.15
N CYS A 363 14.24 -23.48 5.65
CA CYS A 363 14.35 -22.09 6.04
C CYS A 363 12.98 -21.54 6.46
N ALA A 364 12.72 -21.53 7.78
CA ALA A 364 11.46 -21.09 8.37
C ALA A 364 11.44 -19.57 8.67
N ILE A 365 11.86 -18.74 7.71
CA ILE A 365 11.74 -17.27 7.82
C ILE A 365 10.32 -16.83 7.46
N ILE A 366 9.79 -15.82 8.18
CA ILE A 366 8.42 -15.31 8.00
C ILE A 366 8.47 -13.80 7.84
N ASP A 367 7.81 -13.26 6.81
CA ASP A 367 7.61 -11.81 6.64
C ASP A 367 6.30 -11.37 7.33
N ARG A 368 6.42 -10.77 8.51
CA ARG A 368 5.28 -10.27 9.32
C ARG A 368 4.71 -8.95 8.80
N CYS A 369 5.38 -8.31 7.84
CA CYS A 369 4.86 -7.11 7.17
C CYS A 369 4.02 -7.46 5.93
N VAL A 370 3.78 -8.75 5.65
CA VAL A 370 2.95 -9.21 4.53
C VAL A 370 1.92 -10.24 5.03
N PRO A 371 0.61 -9.93 4.98
CA PRO A 371 0.02 -8.66 4.54
C PRO A 371 0.41 -7.50 5.47
N ASN A 372 0.43 -6.27 4.94
CA ASN A 372 0.79 -5.10 5.73
C ASN A 372 -0.35 -4.74 6.68
N TYR A 373 -0.14 -4.91 7.98
CA TYR A 373 -1.10 -4.55 9.03
C TYR A 373 -1.08 -3.07 9.42
N CYS A 374 -0.14 -2.29 8.89
CA CYS A 374 -0.08 -0.85 9.12
C CYS A 374 -1.06 -0.15 8.18
N GLU A 375 -2.14 0.39 8.74
CA GLU A 375 -3.18 1.11 8.01
C GLU A 375 -2.73 2.53 7.63
N HIS A 376 -3.50 3.20 6.75
CA HIS A 376 -3.33 4.60 6.35
C HIS A 376 -1.89 4.95 5.93
N ASP A 377 -1.29 4.11 5.08
CA ASP A 377 0.08 4.24 4.57
C ASP A 377 1.18 4.22 5.64
N GLY A 378 0.88 3.65 6.81
CA GLY A 378 1.87 3.40 7.85
C GLY A 378 3.01 2.50 7.35
N ARG A 379 4.25 2.86 7.69
CA ARG A 379 5.43 2.08 7.27
C ARG A 379 5.67 0.92 8.23
N CYS A 380 5.58 -0.31 7.73
CA CYS A 380 5.91 -1.51 8.50
C CYS A 380 7.41 -1.75 8.57
N SER A 381 7.89 -2.10 9.76
CA SER A 381 9.23 -2.63 10.01
C SER A 381 9.14 -3.84 10.92
N GLN A 382 10.09 -4.76 10.83
CA GLN A 382 10.03 -6.00 11.62
C GLN A 382 11.40 -6.44 12.13
N THR A 383 11.32 -7.28 13.16
CA THR A 383 12.41 -8.12 13.65
C THR A 383 11.98 -9.58 13.55
N TRP A 384 12.80 -10.49 14.06
CA TRP A 384 12.46 -11.91 14.09
C TRP A 384 11.18 -12.23 14.86
N ASP A 385 10.87 -11.48 15.93
CA ASP A 385 9.78 -11.81 16.86
C ASP A 385 8.53 -10.94 16.66
N THR A 386 8.68 -9.68 16.22
CA THR A 386 7.59 -8.71 16.15
C THR A 386 7.68 -7.82 14.91
N PHE A 387 6.57 -7.19 14.54
CA PHE A 387 6.55 -6.05 13.63
C PHE A 387 6.19 -4.77 14.40
N SER A 388 6.39 -3.62 13.78
CA SER A 388 5.99 -2.31 14.28
C SER A 388 5.64 -1.39 13.13
N CYS A 389 4.64 -0.53 13.35
CA CYS A 389 4.19 0.46 12.39
C CYS A 389 4.69 1.85 12.77
N ASN A 390 5.30 2.55 11.81
CA ASN A 390 5.57 3.97 11.93
C ASN A 390 4.42 4.77 11.33
N CYS A 391 3.59 5.35 12.20
CA CYS A 391 2.43 6.17 11.83
C CYS A 391 2.77 7.65 11.63
N SER A 392 4.05 8.04 11.71
CA SER A 392 4.45 9.45 11.61
C SER A 392 4.08 10.02 10.23
N GLY A 393 3.39 11.16 10.22
CA GLY A 393 2.97 11.83 8.98
C GLY A 393 1.72 11.25 8.32
N THR A 394 1.08 10.23 8.91
CA THR A 394 -0.17 9.64 8.38
C THR A 394 -1.43 10.38 8.86
N GLY A 395 -1.37 11.07 9.99
CA GLY A 395 -2.55 11.60 10.68
C GLY A 395 -3.22 10.59 11.63
N TYR A 396 -2.64 9.40 11.78
CA TYR A 396 -3.15 8.32 12.63
C TYR A 396 -2.15 7.84 13.70
N THR A 397 -2.65 7.18 14.73
CA THR A 397 -1.92 6.67 15.89
C THR A 397 -2.30 5.22 16.21
N GLY A 398 -1.64 4.65 17.22
CA GLY A 398 -1.87 3.29 17.69
C GLY A 398 -0.85 2.32 17.10
N ALA A 399 -0.91 1.05 17.53
CA ALA A 399 0.05 0.03 17.13
C ALA A 399 0.05 -0.26 15.62
N THR A 400 -1.10 -0.07 14.97
CA THR A 400 -1.34 -0.34 13.53
C THR A 400 -1.77 0.89 12.74
N CYS A 401 -1.60 2.09 13.31
CA CYS A 401 -2.06 3.34 12.68
C CYS A 401 -3.56 3.39 12.39
N HIS A 402 -4.37 2.71 13.21
CA HIS A 402 -5.82 2.64 13.03
C HIS A 402 -6.54 3.89 13.54
N THR A 403 -6.07 4.52 14.62
CA THR A 403 -6.82 5.56 15.34
C THR A 403 -6.51 6.95 14.83
N SER A 404 -7.49 7.70 14.35
CA SER A 404 -7.29 9.09 13.91
C SER A 404 -6.74 9.99 15.01
N MET A 405 -5.89 10.94 14.65
CA MET A 405 -5.47 12.04 15.53
C MET A 405 -6.48 13.19 15.57
N TYR A 406 -7.43 13.21 14.64
CA TYR A 406 -8.36 14.33 14.42
C TYR A 406 -9.78 13.95 14.80
N GLN A 407 -10.62 14.96 15.02
CA GLN A 407 -12.02 14.75 15.36
C GLN A 407 -12.87 14.56 14.11
N GLN A 408 -14.02 13.92 14.27
CA GLN A 408 -14.84 13.56 13.12
C GLN A 408 -15.54 14.77 12.49
N SER A 409 -15.82 15.79 13.28
CA SER A 409 -16.58 16.96 12.85
C SER A 409 -16.20 18.25 13.59
N CYS A 410 -16.66 19.38 13.04
CA CYS A 410 -16.53 20.68 13.71
C CYS A 410 -17.35 20.71 15.01
N GLU A 411 -18.48 20.00 15.05
CA GLU A 411 -19.37 19.84 16.21
C GLU A 411 -18.61 19.21 17.38
N GLU A 412 -17.85 18.15 17.13
CA GLU A 412 -17.03 17.51 18.15
C GLU A 412 -15.97 18.48 18.73
N TYR A 413 -15.31 19.27 17.87
CA TYR A 413 -14.40 20.31 18.34
C TYR A 413 -15.09 21.38 19.19
N GLN A 414 -16.31 21.79 18.84
CA GLN A 414 -17.10 22.72 19.65
C GLN A 414 -17.40 22.13 21.03
N HIS A 415 -17.80 20.85 21.10
CA HIS A 415 -18.05 20.15 22.37
C HIS A 415 -16.80 20.04 23.25
N GLN A 416 -15.61 20.02 22.66
CA GLN A 416 -14.33 20.12 23.38
C GLN A 416 -13.96 21.55 23.80
N GLY A 417 -14.86 22.52 23.61
CA GLY A 417 -14.66 23.92 23.98
C GLY A 417 -13.76 24.71 23.02
N LYS A 418 -13.58 24.26 21.78
CA LYS A 418 -12.89 25.04 20.74
C LYS A 418 -13.82 26.13 20.18
N SER A 419 -13.22 27.16 19.61
CA SER A 419 -13.91 28.26 18.93
C SER A 419 -13.68 28.21 17.41
N SER A 420 -14.38 29.07 16.66
CA SER A 420 -14.27 29.16 15.20
C SER A 420 -12.80 29.27 14.74
N GLY A 421 -12.45 28.53 13.70
CA GLY A 421 -11.08 28.38 13.24
C GLY A 421 -10.93 27.37 12.13
N SER A 422 -9.70 27.10 11.70
CA SER A 422 -9.42 26.04 10.73
C SER A 422 -8.92 24.79 11.45
N PHE A 423 -9.60 23.68 11.25
CA PHE A 423 -9.32 22.40 11.90
C PHE A 423 -9.12 21.31 10.85
N TRP A 424 -8.36 20.28 11.23
CA TRP A 424 -8.35 19.02 10.50
C TRP A 424 -9.49 18.17 11.05
N ILE A 425 -10.28 17.59 10.16
CA ILE A 425 -11.33 16.64 10.52
C ILE A 425 -11.09 15.31 9.80
N ASP A 426 -11.62 14.24 10.39
CA ASP A 426 -11.58 12.89 9.85
C ASP A 426 -12.96 12.23 10.01
N PRO A 427 -13.91 12.51 9.10
CA PRO A 427 -15.32 12.16 9.26
C PRO A 427 -15.61 10.65 9.35
N ASP A 428 -14.79 9.81 8.72
CA ASP A 428 -14.89 8.36 8.77
C ASP A 428 -13.93 7.72 9.81
N GLY A 429 -13.04 8.52 10.40
CA GLY A 429 -12.09 8.06 11.40
C GLY A 429 -11.14 7.03 10.79
N SER A 430 -11.25 5.77 11.22
CA SER A 430 -10.41 4.67 10.70
C SER A 430 -10.85 4.14 9.33
N GLY A 431 -11.55 4.95 8.54
CA GLY A 431 -12.01 4.60 7.21
C GLY A 431 -10.95 4.86 6.15
N SER A 432 -11.34 4.82 4.87
CA SER A 432 -10.39 4.98 3.77
C SER A 432 -10.08 6.44 3.41
N ILE A 433 -10.82 7.41 3.96
CA ILE A 433 -10.70 8.81 3.60
C ILE A 433 -9.65 9.47 4.49
N ALA A 434 -8.61 10.03 3.88
CA ALA A 434 -7.57 10.71 4.63
C ALA A 434 -8.10 12.01 5.30
N PRO A 435 -7.58 12.40 6.48
CA PRO A 435 -7.99 13.62 7.16
C PRO A 435 -7.74 14.86 6.31
N PHE A 436 -8.60 15.87 6.45
CA PHE A 436 -8.51 17.10 5.66
C PHE A 436 -8.90 18.34 6.43
N ARG A 437 -8.48 19.49 5.93
CA ARG A 437 -8.64 20.77 6.61
C ARG A 437 -9.92 21.47 6.18
N VAL A 438 -10.72 21.88 7.16
CA VAL A 438 -11.96 22.65 6.97
C VAL A 438 -11.94 23.94 7.78
N HIS A 439 -12.86 24.86 7.49
CA HIS A 439 -13.12 26.00 8.37
C HIS A 439 -14.40 25.75 9.17
N CYS A 440 -14.25 25.67 10.48
CA CYS A 440 -15.37 25.56 11.41
C CYS A 440 -15.80 26.97 11.86
N ASP A 441 -17.07 27.29 11.65
CA ASP A 441 -17.70 28.49 12.20
C ASP A 441 -18.70 28.07 13.29
N MET A 442 -18.31 28.31 14.55
CA MET A 442 -19.00 27.90 15.77
C MET A 442 -19.68 29.11 16.43
N THR A 443 -20.41 29.90 15.65
CA THR A 443 -21.09 31.12 16.10
C THR A 443 -22.59 30.90 16.30
N GLU A 444 -23.21 31.69 17.18
CA GLU A 444 -24.67 31.77 17.33
C GLU A 444 -25.38 30.43 17.66
N GLY A 445 -24.69 29.52 18.35
CA GLY A 445 -25.24 28.22 18.75
C GLY A 445 -25.39 27.23 17.60
N LYS A 446 -24.86 27.54 16.40
CA LYS A 446 -24.74 26.63 15.27
C LYS A 446 -23.27 26.36 14.99
N VAL A 447 -22.98 25.17 14.46
CA VAL A 447 -21.63 24.79 14.04
C VAL A 447 -21.69 24.52 12.55
N TRP A 448 -20.91 25.28 11.79
CA TRP A 448 -20.81 25.12 10.35
C TRP A 448 -19.46 24.59 9.96
N THR A 449 -19.45 23.43 9.31
CA THR A 449 -18.33 22.95 8.51
C THR A 449 -18.39 23.61 7.13
N MET A 450 -17.40 24.46 6.82
CA MET A 450 -17.37 25.22 5.57
C MET A 450 -16.27 24.77 4.63
N LEU A 451 -16.66 24.46 3.40
CA LEU A 451 -15.80 23.99 2.32
C LEU A 451 -15.82 25.01 1.18
N LYS A 452 -14.68 25.67 0.97
CA LYS A 452 -14.53 26.71 -0.06
C LYS A 452 -14.30 26.08 -1.42
N ASN A 453 -14.96 26.64 -2.43
CA ASN A 453 -14.70 26.34 -3.83
C ASN A 453 -13.70 27.35 -4.43
N ASN A 454 -13.25 27.07 -5.65
CA ASN A 454 -12.27 27.87 -6.39
C ASN A 454 -12.85 29.10 -7.12
N LEU A 455 -14.18 29.26 -7.17
CA LEU A 455 -14.84 30.33 -7.91
C LEU A 455 -14.85 31.63 -7.10
N SER A 456 -14.37 32.71 -7.72
CA SER A 456 -14.46 34.03 -7.11
C SER A 456 -15.91 34.56 -7.19
N PRO A 457 -16.39 35.33 -6.20
CA PRO A 457 -17.68 36.00 -6.30
C PRO A 457 -17.75 36.89 -7.55
N GLN A 458 -18.92 36.95 -8.19
CA GLN A 458 -19.16 37.76 -9.38
C GLN A 458 -18.22 37.44 -10.56
N THR A 459 -17.88 36.15 -10.74
CA THR A 459 -17.06 35.68 -11.88
C THR A 459 -17.80 35.90 -13.19
N SER A 460 -17.21 36.68 -14.10
CA SER A 460 -17.77 36.91 -15.44
C SER A 460 -17.82 35.64 -16.26
N VAL A 461 -18.94 35.42 -16.95
CA VAL A 461 -19.19 34.26 -17.79
C VAL A 461 -18.98 34.62 -19.26
N THR A 462 -17.90 34.12 -19.85
CA THR A 462 -17.65 34.26 -21.30
C THR A 462 -18.07 32.99 -22.04
N SER A 463 -18.78 33.15 -23.17
CA SER A 463 -19.22 32.04 -24.02
C SER A 463 -18.04 31.21 -24.52
N SER A 464 -18.11 29.88 -24.40
CA SER A 464 -17.13 28.96 -25.02
C SER A 464 -17.63 28.48 -26.39
N GLU A 465 -16.73 27.93 -27.22
CA GLU A 465 -16.99 27.55 -28.62
C GLU A 465 -17.97 26.38 -28.81
N GLN A 466 -18.37 25.67 -27.75
CA GLN A 466 -19.37 24.58 -27.85
C GLN A 466 -20.81 25.11 -27.73
N GLU A 467 -21.50 25.19 -28.88
CA GLU A 467 -22.96 25.41 -28.98
C GLU A 467 -23.52 26.67 -28.29
N GLY A 468 -22.69 27.69 -28.05
CA GLY A 468 -23.12 28.96 -27.46
C GLY A 468 -23.47 28.90 -25.97
N LYS A 469 -23.05 27.85 -25.25
CA LYS A 469 -23.19 27.72 -23.80
C LYS A 469 -21.84 27.88 -23.12
N ALA A 470 -21.81 28.63 -22.02
CA ALA A 470 -20.65 28.69 -21.14
C ALA A 470 -20.77 27.63 -20.05
N VAL A 471 -19.69 26.88 -19.83
CA VAL A 471 -19.61 25.84 -18.80
C VAL A 471 -18.58 26.24 -17.77
N LEU A 472 -18.99 26.43 -16.52
CA LEU A 472 -18.10 26.67 -15.39
C LEU A 472 -18.00 25.41 -14.54
N GLN A 473 -16.80 24.84 -14.47
CA GLN A 473 -16.46 23.75 -13.56
C GLN A 473 -16.05 24.31 -12.20
N ILE A 474 -16.61 23.77 -11.13
CA ILE A 474 -16.40 24.24 -9.76
C ILE A 474 -15.68 23.13 -9.00
N THR A 475 -14.49 23.45 -8.49
CA THR A 475 -13.67 22.50 -7.74
C THR A 475 -13.50 22.97 -6.30
N TYR A 476 -13.52 22.03 -5.37
CA TYR A 476 -13.30 22.27 -3.95
C TYR A 476 -11.85 21.95 -3.58
N ASN A 477 -11.36 22.55 -2.49
CA ASN A 477 -10.01 22.28 -1.99
C ASN A 477 -9.92 20.97 -1.16
N VAL A 478 -10.68 19.95 -1.58
CA VAL A 478 -10.80 18.61 -1.00
C VAL A 478 -11.16 17.61 -2.12
N THR A 479 -10.96 16.32 -1.91
CA THR A 479 -11.39 15.29 -2.87
C THR A 479 -12.91 15.10 -2.86
N ASP A 480 -13.45 14.49 -3.91
CA ASP A 480 -14.89 14.18 -3.97
C ASP A 480 -15.31 13.26 -2.80
N GLU A 481 -14.49 12.27 -2.43
CA GLU A 481 -14.77 11.39 -1.29
C GLU A 481 -14.86 12.17 0.03
N GLN A 482 -13.92 13.09 0.27
CA GLN A 482 -13.92 13.98 1.44
C GLN A 482 -15.11 14.94 1.44
N LEU A 483 -15.51 15.43 0.26
CA LEU A 483 -16.66 16.31 0.11
C LEU A 483 -17.98 15.58 0.42
N LEU A 484 -18.09 14.32 -0.04
CA LEU A 484 -19.23 13.47 0.20
C LEU A 484 -19.30 13.01 1.66
N SER A 485 -18.17 12.80 2.34
CA SER A 485 -18.16 12.40 3.75
C SER A 485 -18.80 13.48 4.64
N VAL A 486 -18.45 14.77 4.44
CA VAL A 486 -19.08 15.89 5.18
C VAL A 486 -20.57 16.03 4.85
N SER A 487 -20.94 16.03 3.57
CA SER A 487 -22.35 16.24 3.20
C SER A 487 -23.26 15.08 3.59
N SER A 488 -22.74 13.86 3.61
CA SER A 488 -23.50 12.67 4.00
C SER A 488 -23.72 12.59 5.50
N SER A 489 -22.71 12.89 6.33
CA SER A 489 -22.82 12.88 7.79
C SER A 489 -23.61 14.05 8.37
N ALA A 490 -23.65 15.17 7.64
CA ALA A 490 -24.35 16.37 8.08
C ALA A 490 -25.88 16.21 8.14
N GLU A 491 -26.51 16.84 9.11
CA GLU A 491 -27.97 16.93 9.20
C GLU A 491 -28.55 17.87 8.13
N TYR A 492 -27.87 18.98 7.90
CA TYR A 492 -28.31 20.03 6.98
C TYR A 492 -27.12 20.63 6.25
N CYS A 493 -27.27 20.86 4.95
CA CYS A 493 -26.30 21.60 4.15
C CYS A 493 -26.98 22.67 3.32
N GLU A 494 -26.29 23.80 3.16
CA GLU A 494 -26.70 24.88 2.29
C GLU A 494 -25.54 25.43 1.47
N GLN A 495 -25.88 26.00 0.32
CA GLN A 495 -24.92 26.67 -0.53
C GLN A 495 -25.57 27.88 -1.22
N TYR A 496 -24.88 29.02 -1.16
CA TYR A 496 -25.36 30.24 -1.81
C TYR A 496 -25.05 30.21 -3.31
N VAL A 497 -26.04 30.62 -4.12
CA VAL A 497 -25.85 30.87 -5.56
C VAL A 497 -26.44 32.23 -5.94
N GLY A 498 -25.75 32.93 -6.83
CA GLY A 498 -26.16 34.23 -7.35
C GLY A 498 -25.87 34.35 -8.84
N TYR A 499 -26.85 34.84 -9.58
CA TYR A 499 -26.73 35.12 -11.01
C TYR A 499 -27.02 36.60 -11.24
N ALA A 500 -25.98 37.38 -11.50
CA ALA A 500 -26.10 38.76 -11.91
C ALA A 500 -26.05 38.83 -13.44
N CYS A 501 -26.96 39.59 -14.03
CA CYS A 501 -27.21 39.55 -15.46
C CYS A 501 -27.42 40.95 -16.05
N ARG A 502 -27.08 41.06 -17.33
CA ARG A 502 -27.37 42.20 -18.17
C ARG A 502 -27.68 41.70 -19.57
N MET A 503 -28.92 41.89 -20.02
CA MET A 503 -29.45 41.30 -21.26
C MET A 503 -29.20 39.78 -21.36
N SER A 504 -29.28 39.08 -20.22
CA SER A 504 -29.06 37.64 -20.12
C SER A 504 -30.13 37.01 -19.24
N ARG A 505 -30.87 36.05 -19.79
CA ARG A 505 -31.98 35.37 -19.12
C ARG A 505 -31.48 34.14 -18.37
N LEU A 506 -32.19 33.78 -17.30
CA LEU A 506 -31.84 32.68 -16.39
C LEU A 506 -32.73 31.46 -16.63
N LEU A 507 -34.02 31.56 -16.29
CA LEU A 507 -34.98 30.45 -16.36
C LEU A 507 -35.92 30.55 -17.57
N ASN A 508 -35.88 31.66 -18.32
CA ASN A 508 -36.72 31.90 -19.49
C ASN A 508 -38.23 31.88 -19.18
N THR A 509 -38.63 32.54 -18.09
CA THR A 509 -40.01 32.55 -17.59
C THR A 509 -40.87 33.65 -18.24
N PRO A 510 -42.20 33.47 -18.39
CA PRO A 510 -43.02 32.37 -17.86
C PRO A 510 -43.05 31.10 -18.72
N ASP A 511 -42.63 31.15 -19.99
CA ASP A 511 -42.70 30.03 -20.93
C ASP A 511 -41.35 29.77 -21.59
N GLY A 512 -40.87 28.52 -21.52
CA GLY A 512 -39.69 28.06 -22.24
C GLY A 512 -38.78 27.14 -21.43
N ALA A 513 -37.78 26.58 -22.10
CA ALA A 513 -36.73 25.83 -21.40
C ALA A 513 -35.75 26.79 -20.71
N PRO A 514 -35.25 26.46 -19.50
CA PRO A 514 -34.31 27.29 -18.77
C PRO A 514 -32.97 27.37 -19.50
N TYR A 515 -32.42 28.59 -19.57
CA TYR A 515 -31.12 28.87 -20.20
C TYR A 515 -29.95 28.48 -19.30
N THR A 516 -30.13 28.59 -18.00
CA THR A 516 -29.10 28.31 -17.00
C THR A 516 -29.55 27.19 -16.08
N TRP A 517 -28.64 26.28 -15.77
CA TRP A 517 -28.84 25.22 -14.79
C TRP A 517 -27.52 24.89 -14.10
N TRP A 518 -27.61 24.21 -12.98
CA TRP A 518 -26.44 23.73 -12.25
C TRP A 518 -26.47 22.21 -12.15
N VAL A 519 -25.31 21.62 -11.86
CA VAL A 519 -25.14 20.18 -11.70
C VAL A 519 -24.65 19.88 -10.30
N GLY A 520 -25.27 18.88 -9.68
CA GLY A 520 -25.02 18.48 -8.31
C GLY A 520 -24.06 17.29 -8.15
N ARG A 521 -24.04 16.73 -6.94
CA ARG A 521 -23.17 15.60 -6.56
C ARG A 521 -23.36 14.31 -7.37
N ALA A 522 -24.58 14.06 -7.87
CA ALA A 522 -24.90 12.85 -8.64
C ALA A 522 -24.91 13.11 -10.16
N ASN A 523 -24.21 14.18 -10.59
CA ASN A 523 -24.14 14.60 -12.00
C ASN A 523 -25.52 14.85 -12.62
N GLU A 524 -26.50 15.23 -11.80
CA GLU A 524 -27.86 15.51 -12.25
C GLU A 524 -28.06 17.02 -12.51
N ARG A 525 -28.94 17.33 -13.48
CA ARG A 525 -29.24 18.71 -13.87
C ARG A 525 -30.36 19.29 -13.00
N HIS A 526 -30.09 20.42 -12.36
CA HIS A 526 -31.03 21.18 -11.56
C HIS A 526 -31.28 22.56 -12.15
N SER A 527 -32.55 22.88 -12.42
CA SER A 527 -32.96 24.16 -13.03
C SER A 527 -33.72 25.08 -12.06
N TYR A 528 -33.82 24.72 -10.79
CA TYR A 528 -34.24 25.65 -9.75
C TYR A 528 -33.04 26.50 -9.31
N TRP A 529 -33.30 27.72 -8.86
CA TRP A 529 -32.27 28.67 -8.45
C TRP A 529 -32.36 29.00 -6.96
N GLY A 530 -31.40 29.76 -6.44
CA GLY A 530 -31.33 30.14 -5.02
C GLY A 530 -32.66 30.69 -4.49
N GLY A 531 -33.10 30.18 -3.33
CA GLY A 531 -34.39 30.52 -2.72
C GLY A 531 -35.60 29.76 -3.27
N SER A 532 -35.40 28.87 -4.24
CA SER A 532 -36.45 28.04 -4.85
C SER A 532 -36.22 26.53 -4.62
N GLY A 533 -37.25 25.72 -4.87
CA GLY A 533 -37.23 24.27 -4.69
C GLY A 533 -37.18 23.48 -6.01
N PRO A 534 -36.79 22.18 -5.97
CA PRO A 534 -36.80 21.29 -7.12
C PRO A 534 -38.14 21.27 -7.83
N GLY A 535 -38.11 21.35 -9.16
CA GLY A 535 -39.30 21.40 -10.01
C GLY A 535 -39.99 22.76 -10.07
N ILE A 536 -39.58 23.75 -9.28
CA ILE A 536 -40.16 25.10 -9.29
C ILE A 536 -39.36 25.99 -10.25
N GLN A 537 -39.96 26.35 -11.38
CA GLN A 537 -39.37 27.26 -12.38
C GLN A 537 -39.59 28.74 -12.02
N LYS A 538 -39.24 29.11 -10.79
CA LYS A 538 -39.30 30.49 -10.30
C LYS A 538 -38.06 30.78 -9.47
N CYS A 539 -37.57 32.01 -9.51
CA CYS A 539 -36.57 32.50 -8.57
C CYS A 539 -37.24 32.94 -7.26
N SER A 540 -36.45 33.24 -6.23
CA SER A 540 -36.94 33.74 -4.94
C SER A 540 -37.96 34.88 -5.11
N CYS A 541 -37.68 35.86 -5.99
CA CYS A 541 -38.59 36.98 -6.22
C CYS A 541 -39.93 36.58 -6.83
N GLY A 542 -39.94 35.50 -7.63
CA GLY A 542 -41.14 34.98 -8.29
C GLY A 542 -42.02 34.18 -7.35
N ILE A 543 -41.43 33.62 -6.28
CA ILE A 543 -42.15 32.96 -5.17
C ILE A 543 -42.73 34.03 -4.24
N GLU A 544 -41.95 35.06 -3.91
CA GLU A 544 -42.36 36.15 -3.02
C GLU A 544 -43.26 37.21 -3.68
N HIS A 545 -43.49 37.11 -4.99
CA HIS A 545 -44.24 38.08 -5.80
C HIS A 545 -43.68 39.51 -5.75
N ASN A 546 -42.36 39.66 -5.68
CA ASN A 546 -41.65 40.95 -5.59
C ASN A 546 -40.60 41.16 -6.70
N CYS A 547 -40.64 40.40 -7.80
CA CYS A 547 -39.76 40.64 -8.94
C CYS A 547 -39.96 42.05 -9.53
N THR A 548 -38.88 42.60 -10.09
CA THR A 548 -38.87 43.96 -10.68
C THR A 548 -39.92 44.12 -11.78
N ASP A 549 -40.15 43.08 -12.58
CA ASP A 549 -41.24 42.99 -13.54
C ASP A 549 -42.15 41.84 -13.15
N ALA A 550 -43.41 42.15 -12.85
CA ALA A 550 -44.42 41.18 -12.42
C ALA A 550 -44.80 40.15 -13.50
N LYS A 551 -44.38 40.36 -14.76
CA LYS A 551 -44.61 39.40 -15.86
C LYS A 551 -43.63 38.23 -15.87
N HIS A 552 -42.50 38.35 -15.18
CA HIS A 552 -41.43 37.35 -15.15
C HIS A 552 -41.29 36.75 -13.74
N TYR A 553 -40.77 35.52 -13.65
CA TYR A 553 -40.57 34.83 -12.37
C TYR A 553 -39.13 34.92 -11.84
N CYS A 554 -38.27 35.63 -12.56
CA CYS A 554 -36.89 35.96 -12.20
C CYS A 554 -36.57 37.37 -12.70
N ASN A 555 -35.77 38.13 -11.95
CA ASN A 555 -35.38 39.48 -12.35
C ASN A 555 -34.54 39.48 -13.65
N CYS A 556 -33.73 38.45 -13.87
CA CYS A 556 -32.89 38.32 -15.06
C CYS A 556 -33.66 37.95 -16.32
N ASP A 557 -34.85 37.37 -16.18
CA ASP A 557 -35.68 37.01 -17.33
C ASP A 557 -36.33 38.23 -18.02
N ALA A 558 -36.33 39.39 -17.35
CA ALA A 558 -36.77 40.66 -17.95
C ALA A 558 -35.82 41.22 -19.03
N ASP A 559 -34.66 40.58 -19.26
CA ASP A 559 -33.69 40.88 -20.34
C ASP A 559 -33.26 42.36 -20.41
N LEU A 560 -33.11 43.01 -19.25
CA LEU A 560 -32.85 44.44 -19.16
C LEU A 560 -31.37 44.80 -19.41
N ARG A 561 -31.14 46.02 -19.92
CA ARG A 561 -29.79 46.61 -20.11
C ARG A 561 -29.10 47.03 -18.81
N SER A 562 -29.88 47.20 -17.74
CA SER A 562 -29.38 47.45 -16.39
C SER A 562 -29.10 46.13 -15.69
N TRP A 563 -28.05 46.09 -14.86
CA TRP A 563 -27.76 44.93 -14.04
C TRP A 563 -28.95 44.56 -13.14
N ARG A 564 -29.26 43.26 -13.12
CA ARG A 564 -30.23 42.61 -12.24
C ARG A 564 -29.56 41.39 -11.62
N GLU A 565 -30.14 40.89 -10.54
CA GLU A 565 -29.61 39.72 -9.84
C GLU A 565 -30.75 38.86 -9.32
N ASP A 566 -30.58 37.55 -9.47
CA ASP A 566 -31.37 36.53 -8.79
C ASP A 566 -30.41 35.67 -7.96
N SER A 567 -30.63 35.62 -6.64
CA SER A 567 -29.76 34.90 -5.73
C SER A 567 -30.53 34.28 -4.57
N GLY A 568 -29.89 33.35 -3.86
CA GLY A 568 -30.43 32.73 -2.67
C GLY A 568 -29.69 31.45 -2.28
N LEU A 569 -30.24 30.73 -1.31
CA LEU A 569 -29.68 29.48 -0.83
C LEU A 569 -30.28 28.28 -1.57
N LEU A 570 -29.40 27.34 -1.91
CA LEU A 570 -29.75 25.96 -2.23
C LEU A 570 -29.67 25.17 -0.92
N VAL A 571 -30.73 24.47 -0.53
CA VAL A 571 -30.84 23.81 0.79
C VAL A 571 -31.14 22.31 0.71
N TYR A 572 -31.22 21.76 -0.51
CA TYR A 572 -31.49 20.34 -0.73
C TYR A 572 -30.17 19.57 -0.69
N LYS A 573 -29.86 19.02 0.49
CA LYS A 573 -28.61 18.32 0.81
C LYS A 573 -28.24 17.27 -0.25
N ASP A 574 -29.21 16.48 -0.70
CA ASP A 574 -28.96 15.37 -1.64
C ASP A 574 -28.52 15.83 -3.03
N HIS A 575 -28.75 17.10 -3.39
CA HIS A 575 -28.30 17.68 -4.64
C HIS A 575 -26.94 18.41 -4.51
N LEU A 576 -26.60 18.85 -3.29
CA LEU A 576 -25.39 19.60 -3.01
C LEU A 576 -24.16 18.69 -2.89
N PRO A 577 -22.95 19.18 -3.18
CA PRO A 577 -22.62 20.53 -3.62
C PRO A 577 -22.80 20.80 -5.13
N VAL A 578 -22.76 22.07 -5.50
CA VAL A 578 -22.69 22.50 -6.90
C VAL A 578 -21.31 22.18 -7.48
N SER A 579 -21.26 21.27 -8.45
CA SER A 579 -20.03 20.86 -9.15
C SER A 579 -19.83 21.59 -10.49
N GLN A 580 -20.91 22.04 -11.12
CA GLN A 580 -20.86 22.73 -12.41
C GLN A 580 -22.06 23.67 -12.56
N VAL A 581 -21.86 24.78 -13.28
CA VAL A 581 -22.95 25.66 -13.73
C VAL A 581 -22.83 25.88 -15.24
N VAL A 582 -23.95 25.72 -15.94
CA VAL A 582 -24.05 25.93 -17.38
C VAL A 582 -24.94 27.13 -17.65
N VAL A 583 -24.44 28.09 -18.43
CA VAL A 583 -25.11 29.34 -18.78
C VAL A 583 -25.30 29.42 -20.28
N GLY A 584 -26.55 29.47 -20.75
CA GLY A 584 -26.86 29.40 -22.18
C GLY A 584 -27.12 30.72 -22.90
N ASP A 585 -27.49 31.79 -22.19
CA ASP A 585 -27.92 33.06 -22.82
C ASP A 585 -26.84 34.13 -22.77
N THR A 586 -25.56 33.78 -22.98
CA THR A 586 -24.40 34.70 -23.00
C THR A 586 -23.75 34.87 -24.36
N SER A 587 -24.24 34.16 -25.39
CA SER A 587 -23.72 34.23 -26.77
C SER A 587 -24.29 35.42 -27.58
N ARG A 588 -25.37 36.05 -27.10
CA ARG A 588 -25.98 37.22 -27.78
C ARG A 588 -25.14 38.48 -27.55
N ALA A 589 -25.08 39.34 -28.56
CA ALA A 589 -24.39 40.62 -28.46
C ALA A 589 -24.98 41.50 -27.34
N GLY A 590 -24.13 41.92 -26.41
CA GLY A 590 -24.52 42.73 -25.25
C GLY A 590 -25.06 41.93 -24.05
N SER A 591 -25.14 40.61 -24.16
CA SER A 591 -25.46 39.73 -23.05
C SER A 591 -24.23 39.50 -22.17
N GLU A 592 -24.36 39.81 -20.88
CA GLU A 592 -23.33 39.60 -19.88
C GLU A 592 -23.94 38.93 -18.65
N ALA A 593 -23.21 37.98 -18.08
CA ALA A 593 -23.59 37.32 -16.84
C ALA A 593 -22.39 37.20 -15.90
N LYS A 594 -22.66 37.28 -14.60
CA LYS A 594 -21.70 37.05 -13.53
C LYS A 594 -22.28 36.06 -12.55
N LEU A 595 -21.49 35.06 -12.20
CA LEU A 595 -21.89 33.97 -11.33
C LEU A 595 -21.19 34.09 -9.98
N THR A 596 -21.93 33.82 -8.91
CA THR A 596 -21.41 33.64 -7.56
C THR A 596 -21.86 32.28 -7.05
N VAL A 597 -20.92 31.44 -6.63
CA VAL A 597 -21.19 30.20 -5.90
C VAL A 597 -20.44 30.25 -4.59
N GLY A 598 -21.18 30.28 -3.48
CA GLY A 598 -20.63 30.33 -2.12
C GLY A 598 -20.00 29.00 -1.69
N PRO A 599 -19.31 28.99 -0.53
CA PRO A 599 -18.83 27.74 0.05
C PRO A 599 -20.01 26.81 0.36
N LEU A 600 -19.76 25.50 0.32
CA LEU A 600 -20.69 24.53 0.90
C LEU A 600 -20.62 24.68 2.43
N LYS A 601 -21.77 24.89 3.07
CA LYS A 601 -21.89 24.97 4.52
C LYS A 601 -22.74 23.81 5.00
N CYS A 602 -22.22 22.98 5.89
CA CYS A 602 -22.94 21.86 6.47
C CYS A 602 -22.91 21.97 8.00
N GLN A 603 -24.00 21.58 8.66
CA GLN A 603 -24.13 21.57 10.12
C GLN A 603 -24.79 20.27 10.59
N GLY A 604 -24.52 19.93 11.85
CA GLY A 604 -25.01 18.73 12.52
C GLY A 604 -24.16 17.51 12.17
N ASP A 605 -24.19 16.51 13.05
CA ASP A 605 -23.43 15.27 12.90
C ASP A 605 -24.29 14.10 13.39
N TRP A 606 -24.83 13.32 12.44
CA TRP A 606 -25.65 12.15 12.75
C TRP A 606 -24.89 11.08 13.55
N SER A 607 -23.56 11.03 13.43
CA SER A 607 -22.70 10.02 14.07
C SER A 607 -22.42 10.30 15.54
N PHE A 608 -22.50 11.57 15.96
CA PHE A 608 -22.08 11.99 17.29
C PHE A 608 -23.16 11.86 18.38
N TRP A 609 -24.43 11.65 18.00
CA TRP A 609 -25.52 11.62 18.97
C TRP A 609 -25.50 10.32 19.82
N ASN A 610 -24.99 10.42 21.05
CA ASN A 610 -24.93 9.38 22.09
C ASN A 610 -23.83 8.30 21.97
N ALA A 611 -22.64 8.62 21.46
CA ALA A 611 -21.47 7.74 21.49
C ALA A 611 -20.38 8.22 22.48
N ALA A 612 -19.64 7.29 23.09
CA ALA A 612 -18.50 7.59 23.97
C ALA A 612 -17.37 6.57 23.80
N SER A 613 -16.13 7.06 23.68
CA SER A 613 -14.93 6.24 23.54
C SER A 613 -14.08 6.28 24.81
N PHE A 614 -13.79 5.10 25.37
CA PHE A 614 -12.97 4.95 26.58
C PHE A 614 -11.58 4.44 26.20
N SER A 615 -10.59 5.33 26.14
CA SER A 615 -9.21 4.99 25.74
C SER A 615 -8.31 4.52 26.89
N SER A 616 -8.80 4.57 28.13
CA SER A 616 -8.05 4.18 29.34
C SER A 616 -8.94 3.36 30.26
N PRO A 617 -8.39 2.34 30.97
CA PRO A 617 -9.12 1.59 31.99
C PRO A 617 -9.71 2.45 33.12
N ALA A 618 -9.20 3.67 33.33
CA ALA A 618 -9.68 4.59 34.35
C ALA A 618 -10.82 5.51 33.88
N SER A 619 -11.12 5.54 32.58
CA SER A 619 -12.14 6.43 32.02
C SER A 619 -13.54 5.94 32.41
N SER A 620 -14.38 6.84 32.94
CA SER A 620 -15.78 6.55 33.28
C SER A 620 -16.65 7.78 33.09
N LEU A 621 -17.91 7.56 32.68
CA LEU A 621 -18.94 8.61 32.67
C LEU A 621 -19.78 8.48 33.94
N ARG A 622 -19.87 9.56 34.71
CA ARG A 622 -20.67 9.58 35.94
C ARG A 622 -21.98 10.31 35.70
N PHE A 623 -23.07 9.60 35.90
CA PHE A 623 -24.42 10.15 35.86
C PHE A 623 -25.01 10.21 37.28
N PRO A 624 -25.95 11.13 37.57
CA PRO A 624 -26.72 11.09 38.79
C PRO A 624 -27.42 9.74 38.96
N SER A 625 -27.42 9.19 40.17
CA SER A 625 -28.11 7.91 40.45
C SER A 625 -29.60 8.04 40.15
N PHE A 626 -30.07 7.28 39.17
CA PHE A 626 -31.48 7.21 38.82
C PHE A 626 -32.26 6.48 39.94
N ARG A 627 -33.41 7.06 40.34
CA ARG A 627 -34.36 6.45 41.30
C ARG A 627 -35.57 5.96 40.52
N GLY A 628 -35.58 4.68 40.18
CA GLY A 628 -36.70 4.06 39.49
C GLY A 628 -37.86 3.82 40.43
N GLU A 629 -38.98 4.51 40.20
CA GLU A 629 -40.18 4.26 40.98
C GLU A 629 -40.92 2.98 40.53
N THR A 630 -40.71 2.45 39.30
CA THR A 630 -41.33 1.15 38.88
C THR A 630 -40.59 0.30 37.81
N SER A 631 -39.88 0.83 36.80
CA SER A 631 -39.06 0.02 35.85
C SER A 631 -38.07 0.88 35.02
N THR A 632 -37.07 0.27 34.37
CA THR A 632 -36.04 0.99 33.58
C THR A 632 -35.41 0.12 32.51
N ASP A 633 -35.30 0.67 31.30
CA ASP A 633 -34.61 0.04 30.18
C ASP A 633 -33.33 0.80 29.86
N ILE A 634 -32.23 0.06 29.69
CA ILE A 634 -30.93 0.59 29.30
C ILE A 634 -30.44 -0.22 28.10
N SER A 635 -30.16 0.46 26.99
CA SER A 635 -29.67 -0.15 25.76
C SER A 635 -28.47 0.62 25.24
N PHE A 636 -27.40 -0.10 24.90
CA PHE A 636 -26.21 0.46 24.27
C PHE A 636 -25.59 -0.57 23.31
N TYR A 637 -24.88 -0.07 22.31
CA TYR A 637 -24.00 -0.87 21.45
C TYR A 637 -22.56 -0.63 21.87
N PHE A 638 -21.70 -1.65 21.81
CA PHE A 638 -20.28 -1.49 22.12
C PHE A 638 -19.40 -2.28 21.15
N LYS A 639 -18.16 -1.79 20.97
CA LYS A 639 -17.07 -2.48 20.27
C LYS A 639 -15.80 -2.29 21.09
N THR A 640 -15.06 -3.36 21.39
CA THR A 640 -13.85 -3.28 22.21
C THR A 640 -12.84 -4.36 21.83
N SER A 641 -11.55 -4.04 21.96
CA SER A 641 -10.44 -5.02 21.91
C SER A 641 -10.07 -5.56 23.29
N SER A 642 -10.63 -5.01 24.36
CA SER A 642 -10.39 -5.46 25.73
C SER A 642 -11.18 -6.73 26.03
N THR A 643 -10.54 -7.67 26.72
CA THR A 643 -11.18 -8.90 27.21
C THR A 643 -11.91 -8.72 28.54
N ARG A 644 -11.93 -7.49 29.09
CA ARG A 644 -12.61 -7.16 30.36
C ARG A 644 -12.94 -5.68 30.47
N GLY A 645 -14.00 -5.35 31.19
CA GLY A 645 -14.39 -3.97 31.46
C GLY A 645 -15.78 -3.87 32.08
N VAL A 646 -16.05 -2.78 32.81
CA VAL A 646 -17.38 -2.50 33.38
C VAL A 646 -18.10 -1.52 32.45
N PHE A 647 -19.29 -1.90 31.96
CA PHE A 647 -20.12 -1.05 31.10
C PHE A 647 -21.00 -0.12 31.90
N LEU A 648 -21.53 -0.59 33.03
CA LEU A 648 -22.44 0.16 33.87
C LEU A 648 -22.35 -0.30 35.32
N GLU A 649 -22.26 0.64 36.24
CA GLU A 649 -22.27 0.38 37.68
C GLU A 649 -23.18 1.40 38.37
N ASN A 650 -24.24 0.91 39.03
CA ASN A 650 -25.10 1.73 39.89
C ASN A 650 -24.87 1.39 41.35
N LEU A 651 -24.28 2.32 42.10
CA LEU A 651 -23.90 2.19 43.52
C LEU A 651 -25.04 2.53 44.50
N GLY A 652 -26.31 2.49 44.06
CA GLY A 652 -27.48 2.83 44.87
C GLY A 652 -27.67 1.94 46.10
N THR A 653 -28.30 2.46 47.15
CA THR A 653 -28.41 1.79 48.48
C THR A 653 -29.42 0.64 48.55
N THR A 654 -30.30 0.48 47.55
CA THR A 654 -31.39 -0.52 47.58
C THR A 654 -31.57 -1.31 46.28
N SER A 655 -30.87 -0.94 45.21
CA SER A 655 -30.88 -1.68 43.93
C SER A 655 -29.53 -1.48 43.26
N PHE A 656 -28.79 -2.59 43.11
CA PHE A 656 -27.50 -2.60 42.43
C PHE A 656 -27.73 -3.09 41.00
N LEU A 657 -27.05 -2.45 40.05
CA LEU A 657 -27.06 -2.85 38.65
C LEU A 657 -25.61 -2.81 38.19
N HIS A 658 -25.04 -3.97 37.90
CA HIS A 658 -23.67 -4.09 37.42
C HIS A 658 -23.63 -4.87 36.11
N ILE A 659 -23.09 -4.26 35.08
CA ILE A 659 -22.91 -4.87 33.77
C ILE A 659 -21.42 -4.85 33.45
N GLU A 660 -20.83 -6.03 33.29
CA GLU A 660 -19.40 -6.17 32.94
C GLU A 660 -19.14 -7.20 31.86
N LEU A 661 -18.05 -6.98 31.11
CA LEU A 661 -17.46 -7.93 30.18
C LEU A 661 -16.45 -8.81 30.92
N ARG A 662 -16.63 -10.14 30.84
CA ARG A 662 -15.67 -11.14 31.33
C ARG A 662 -15.24 -12.07 30.20
N GLY A 663 -14.07 -11.86 29.63
CA GLY A 663 -13.57 -12.62 28.48
C GLY A 663 -14.10 -12.07 27.15
N VAL A 664 -13.91 -12.83 26.07
CA VAL A 664 -14.14 -12.34 24.69
C VAL A 664 -15.64 -12.28 24.33
N CYS A 665 -16.50 -13.07 24.99
CA CYS A 665 -17.90 -13.23 24.58
C CYS A 665 -18.93 -13.28 25.73
N VAL A 666 -18.55 -13.03 26.99
CA VAL A 666 -19.48 -13.17 28.13
C VAL A 666 -19.73 -11.81 28.79
N CYS A 667 -20.97 -11.33 28.70
CA CYS A 667 -21.46 -10.21 29.50
C CYS A 667 -22.14 -10.77 30.76
N LEU A 668 -21.66 -10.36 31.93
CA LEU A 668 -22.24 -10.71 33.22
C LEU A 668 -23.15 -9.57 33.69
N PHE A 669 -24.38 -9.93 34.05
CA PHE A 669 -25.35 -9.05 34.70
C PHE A 669 -25.49 -9.53 36.14
N VAL A 670 -25.12 -8.67 37.10
CA VAL A 670 -25.25 -8.98 38.53
C VAL A 670 -26.28 -8.05 39.14
#